data_AF-A0A519DDJ5-F1
#
_entry.id   AF-A0A519DDJ5-F1
#
_cell.length_a   1.000
_cell.length_b   1.000
_cell.length_c   1.000
_cell.angle_alpha   90.00
_cell.angle_beta   90.00
_cell.angle_gamma   90.00
#
_symmetry.space_group_name_H-M   'P 1'
#
loop_
_entity.id
_entity.type
_entity.pdbx_description
1 polymer ?
#
loop_
_entity_poly.entity_id
_entity_poly.type
_entity_poly.pdbx_seq_one_letter_code
_entity_poly.pdbx_strand_id
1 'polypeptide(L)'
;MPLGYWEDLIGVIRVGEAEEISSKQKQVSISEFFEKNKHFLGFDTLQRSIITAVKESVDNSLDACEEARILPDISVKIHRTKNDELKLIAQDNGPGIPRDAIENVFGKFLLGSRFHAIRQTRGQQGIGITGVVMYSQLTTGSKTHVVSKIKSDSTAVFVDLGIDTKKNKAIKSGEKRDTWPDERTEQGLRIETLMKAKYQRGKKSVYQYLRMTSIVNPHASISLVVTGEDGGVIEEGQWNRTTDKLPREVKEIRPHPRGVHLGTLQRLLRDTKERRMTSFLQRNFSMVPPSASKRILEAAKIEETRTPKRIKPEESRALVSAFQTVSLRDPPTDCLSPIEDLLIKKGLSKAIDSRFASTVTRKPKASQGNPFQIEVGLVFGGDLQSEGPIEILRFANRVPLMYQQGGCLLTKALESVDWKRYGLEQPGGSGIPKGPVAILIHLASTNVQFTSEAKEAVSYDEDVFDEIRKAMLEVGRGLKNHLKKSSQRKKAKEKFELVNIILPEISRKSSELLSREEPDLAPVITQIMNAVFLEEELSWDKEKKLAMCSITLHNYTARARAYTILSKWPEGDGTAMSYNPTGGRKETRGLWAWRLDTLNPGTSTLLEFGISGLSNGEWNETDIFFRGNGEIIGATKMDEKLLEEQRKTEALEAAMEEVRKREDDAVIRKLAVRAEEIASVLVTYPPKETRTEETLPKTGAEWFGLEGDDQ
;
A
#
# COMPACT_ATOMS: atom_id res chain seq x y z
N MET A 1 -52.02 -71.54 -5.64
CA MET A 1 -52.54 -70.26 -5.12
C MET A 1 -51.36 -69.34 -4.86
N PRO A 2 -51.38 -68.10 -5.37
CA PRO A 2 -50.24 -67.20 -5.41
C PRO A 2 -50.23 -66.22 -4.24
N LEU A 3 -49.08 -65.54 -4.11
CA LEU A 3 -48.90 -64.15 -3.67
C LEU A 3 -49.81 -63.62 -2.55
N GLY A 4 -49.24 -63.51 -1.36
CA GLY A 4 -49.74 -62.61 -0.32
C GLY A 4 -48.66 -62.44 0.74
N TYR A 5 -48.48 -61.22 1.22
CA TYR A 5 -47.60 -60.82 2.33
C TYR A 5 -46.18 -60.35 2.01
N TRP A 6 -45.96 -59.51 0.99
CA TRP A 6 -44.80 -58.58 0.95
C TRP A 6 -45.07 -57.27 0.17
N GLU A 7 -46.30 -56.71 0.20
CA GLU A 7 -46.59 -55.43 -0.50
C GLU A 7 -47.10 -54.26 0.37
N ASP A 8 -47.34 -54.41 1.67
CA ASP A 8 -47.96 -53.33 2.48
C ASP A 8 -46.98 -52.44 3.27
N LEU A 9 -45.73 -52.29 2.81
CA LEU A 9 -44.75 -51.40 3.46
C LEU A 9 -43.84 -50.64 2.50
N ILE A 10 -44.26 -50.44 1.25
CA ILE A 10 -43.73 -49.36 0.43
C ILE A 10 -44.62 -48.15 0.70
N GLY A 11 -44.18 -47.36 1.68
CA GLY A 11 -44.76 -46.06 1.98
C GLY A 11 -44.95 -45.27 0.69
N VAL A 12 -46.21 -44.92 0.44
CA VAL A 12 -46.60 -43.80 -0.40
C VAL A 12 -45.91 -42.56 0.18
N ILE A 13 -44.66 -42.33 -0.19
CA ILE A 13 -44.05 -41.01 -0.09
C ILE A 13 -44.84 -40.17 -1.07
N ARG A 14 -45.73 -39.36 -0.50
CA ARG A 14 -46.65 -38.46 -1.18
C ARG A 14 -45.89 -37.65 -2.25
N VAL A 15 -46.10 -37.97 -3.52
CA VAL A 15 -45.67 -37.13 -4.66
C VAL A 15 -46.23 -35.71 -4.49
N GLY A 16 -47.43 -35.58 -3.88
CA GLY A 16 -48.03 -34.29 -3.50
C GLY A 16 -47.28 -33.52 -2.40
N GLU A 17 -46.55 -34.19 -1.49
CA GLU A 17 -45.73 -33.47 -0.50
C GLU A 17 -44.47 -32.88 -1.13
N ALA A 18 -43.85 -33.57 -2.10
CA ALA A 18 -42.68 -33.03 -2.79
C ALA A 18 -43.05 -31.81 -3.67
N GLU A 19 -44.21 -31.83 -4.34
CA GLU A 19 -44.74 -30.68 -5.09
C GLU A 19 -45.25 -29.55 -4.18
N GLU A 20 -45.85 -29.86 -3.02
CA GLU A 20 -46.19 -28.86 -2.00
C GLU A 20 -44.95 -28.25 -1.33
N ILE A 21 -43.90 -29.05 -1.08
CA ILE A 21 -42.62 -28.57 -0.54
C ILE A 21 -41.90 -27.73 -1.58
N SER A 22 -41.92 -28.15 -2.85
CA SER A 22 -41.34 -27.41 -3.98
C SER A 22 -42.08 -26.09 -4.24
N SER A 23 -43.42 -26.08 -4.20
CA SER A 23 -44.22 -24.84 -4.33
C SER A 23 -44.10 -23.90 -3.12
N LYS A 24 -43.67 -24.41 -1.96
CA LYS A 24 -43.26 -23.59 -0.80
C LYS A 24 -41.85 -23.01 -0.92
N GLN A 25 -41.03 -23.45 -1.89
CA GLN A 25 -39.72 -22.84 -2.14
C GLN A 25 -39.90 -21.49 -2.82
N LYS A 26 -39.87 -20.42 -2.01
CA LYS A 26 -39.84 -19.04 -2.50
C LYS A 26 -38.40 -18.59 -2.71
N GLN A 27 -38.10 -18.06 -3.89
CA GLN A 27 -36.84 -17.38 -4.14
C GLN A 27 -36.76 -16.14 -3.25
N VAL A 28 -35.78 -16.10 -2.35
CA VAL A 28 -35.58 -14.98 -1.43
C VAL A 28 -35.16 -13.75 -2.22
N SER A 29 -35.87 -12.63 -2.03
CA SER A 29 -35.50 -11.37 -2.66
C SER A 29 -34.18 -10.84 -2.08
N ILE A 30 -33.46 -10.02 -2.84
CA ILE A 30 -32.17 -9.47 -2.38
C ILE A 30 -32.34 -8.60 -1.13
N SER A 31 -33.48 -7.91 -0.98
CA SER A 31 -33.78 -7.19 0.25
C SER A 31 -34.04 -8.08 1.44
N GLU A 32 -34.75 -9.18 1.26
CA GLU A 32 -34.99 -10.10 2.36
C GLU A 32 -33.69 -10.79 2.78
N PHE A 33 -32.81 -11.08 1.80
CA PHE A 33 -31.45 -11.50 2.08
C PHE A 33 -30.69 -10.41 2.86
N PHE A 34 -30.68 -9.17 2.39
CA PHE A 34 -29.96 -8.06 3.04
C PHE A 34 -30.49 -7.76 4.45
N GLU A 35 -31.81 -7.79 4.65
CA GLU A 35 -32.45 -7.49 5.93
C GLU A 35 -32.14 -8.55 6.98
N LYS A 36 -32.13 -9.83 6.58
CA LYS A 36 -31.71 -10.94 7.44
C LYS A 36 -30.19 -10.97 7.65
N ASN A 37 -29.41 -10.40 6.73
CA ASN A 37 -27.94 -10.49 6.68
C ASN A 37 -27.20 -9.15 6.77
N LYS A 38 -27.78 -8.13 7.44
CA LYS A 38 -27.17 -6.78 7.57
C LYS A 38 -25.73 -6.83 8.11
N HIS A 39 -25.45 -7.81 8.97
CA HIS A 39 -24.15 -8.02 9.59
C HIS A 39 -23.04 -8.43 8.59
N PHE A 40 -23.38 -9.16 7.53
CA PHE A 40 -22.42 -9.59 6.50
C PHE A 40 -21.84 -8.42 5.71
N LEU A 41 -22.61 -7.35 5.56
CA LEU A 41 -22.21 -6.14 4.82
C LEU A 41 -21.75 -5.01 5.73
N GLY A 42 -21.60 -5.26 7.03
CA GLY A 42 -21.09 -4.26 7.98
C GLY A 42 -22.11 -3.21 8.43
N PHE A 43 -23.41 -3.47 8.29
CA PHE A 43 -24.51 -2.60 8.74
C PHE A 43 -25.21 -3.14 10.01
N ASP A 44 -24.43 -3.74 10.91
CA ASP A 44 -24.94 -4.38 12.14
C ASP A 44 -25.48 -3.38 13.18
N THR A 45 -24.81 -2.24 13.33
CA THR A 45 -25.02 -1.24 14.38
C THR A 45 -24.98 0.15 13.78
N LEU A 46 -25.73 1.08 14.37
CA LEU A 46 -25.84 2.47 13.87
C LEU A 46 -24.48 3.18 13.75
N GLN A 47 -23.53 2.87 14.63
CA GLN A 47 -22.17 3.43 14.59
C GLN A 47 -21.35 2.84 13.44
N ARG A 48 -21.46 1.53 13.21
CA ARG A 48 -20.72 0.86 12.14
C ARG A 48 -21.28 1.22 10.77
N SER A 49 -22.60 1.36 10.64
CA SER A 49 -23.26 1.70 9.37
C SER A 49 -22.69 2.95 8.69
N ILE A 50 -22.43 4.02 9.45
CA ILE A 50 -21.84 5.25 8.88
C ILE A 50 -20.37 5.05 8.49
N ILE A 51 -19.60 4.29 9.27
CA ILE A 51 -18.21 3.97 8.93
C ILE A 51 -18.16 3.16 7.64
N THR A 52 -19.01 2.14 7.50
CA THR A 52 -19.13 1.33 6.29
C THR A 52 -19.52 2.19 5.09
N ALA A 53 -20.49 3.09 5.23
CA ALA A 53 -20.90 3.98 4.14
C ALA A 53 -19.78 4.93 3.69
N VAL A 54 -19.02 5.50 4.64
CA VAL A 54 -17.86 6.35 4.33
C VAL A 54 -16.74 5.51 3.71
N LYS A 55 -16.45 4.32 4.24
CA LYS A 55 -15.45 3.38 3.72
C LYS A 55 -15.70 3.08 2.24
N GLU A 56 -16.92 2.62 1.92
CA GLU A 56 -17.27 2.27 0.54
C GLU A 56 -17.30 3.49 -0.41
N SER A 57 -17.66 4.67 0.09
CA SER A 57 -17.66 5.89 -0.72
C SER A 57 -16.22 6.36 -1.03
N VAL A 58 -15.37 6.43 -0.01
CA VAL A 58 -13.98 6.89 -0.13
C VAL A 58 -13.13 5.92 -0.93
N ASP A 59 -13.26 4.60 -0.70
CA ASP A 59 -12.47 3.60 -1.40
C ASP A 59 -12.77 3.59 -2.91
N ASN A 60 -14.06 3.75 -3.28
CA ASN A 60 -14.44 3.86 -4.69
C ASN A 60 -13.96 5.17 -5.33
N SER A 61 -13.99 6.27 -4.58
CA SER A 61 -13.46 7.58 -5.02
C SER A 61 -11.96 7.49 -5.30
N LEU A 62 -11.19 6.88 -4.37
CA LEU A 62 -9.75 6.68 -4.52
C LEU A 62 -9.42 5.78 -5.72
N ASP A 63 -10.11 4.65 -5.86
CA ASP A 63 -9.92 3.74 -7.00
C ASP A 63 -10.21 4.46 -8.34
N ALA A 64 -11.30 5.23 -8.42
CA ALA A 64 -11.69 5.95 -9.64
C ALA A 64 -10.68 7.05 -10.03
N CYS A 65 -10.18 7.79 -9.04
CA CYS A 65 -9.14 8.80 -9.26
C CYS A 65 -7.82 8.17 -9.71
N GLU A 66 -7.38 7.09 -9.04
CA GLU A 66 -6.14 6.39 -9.38
C GLU A 66 -6.18 5.75 -10.77
N GLU A 67 -7.30 5.15 -11.16
CA GLU A 67 -7.51 4.55 -12.49
C GLU A 67 -7.53 5.61 -13.59
N ALA A 68 -8.10 6.79 -13.31
CA ALA A 68 -8.07 7.94 -14.22
C ALA A 68 -6.78 8.78 -14.16
N ARG A 69 -5.82 8.39 -13.30
CA ARG A 69 -4.56 9.13 -13.05
C ARG A 69 -4.78 10.59 -12.60
N ILE A 70 -5.83 10.83 -11.82
CA ILE A 70 -6.15 12.12 -11.19
C ILE A 70 -5.71 12.07 -9.72
N LEU A 71 -5.10 13.13 -9.22
CA LEU A 71 -4.74 13.22 -7.81
C LEU A 71 -6.01 13.41 -6.95
N PRO A 72 -6.33 12.48 -6.03
CA PRO A 72 -7.61 12.50 -5.33
C PRO A 72 -7.76 13.71 -4.40
N ASP A 73 -8.92 14.35 -4.48
CA ASP A 73 -9.42 15.33 -3.52
C ASP A 73 -10.84 14.93 -3.12
N ILE A 74 -11.00 14.52 -1.85
CA ILE A 74 -12.20 13.87 -1.34
C ILE A 74 -12.74 14.66 -0.15
N SER A 75 -14.00 15.09 -0.24
CA SER A 75 -14.73 15.76 0.82
C SER A 75 -15.84 14.86 1.36
N VAL A 76 -15.80 14.59 2.67
CA VAL A 76 -16.87 13.89 3.39
C VAL A 76 -17.55 14.86 4.35
N LYS A 77 -18.86 15.05 4.20
CA LYS A 77 -19.69 15.85 5.11
C LYS A 77 -20.75 14.98 5.75
N ILE A 78 -20.91 15.10 7.06
CA ILE A 78 -21.91 14.36 7.83
C ILE A 78 -22.76 15.39 8.58
N HIS A 79 -24.05 15.44 8.25
CA HIS A 79 -25.00 16.30 8.95
C HIS A 79 -25.91 15.44 9.82
N ARG A 80 -25.89 15.67 11.13
CA ARG A 80 -26.80 14.98 12.06
C ARG A 80 -28.20 15.57 11.96
N THR A 81 -29.19 14.69 11.98
CA THR A 81 -30.61 15.00 11.94
C THR A 81 -31.30 14.37 13.15
N LYS A 82 -32.58 14.69 13.37
CA LYS A 82 -33.38 14.14 14.47
C LYS A 82 -33.59 12.62 14.28
N ASN A 83 -33.90 11.90 15.37
CA ASN A 83 -34.25 10.46 15.37
C ASN A 83 -33.15 9.45 14.94
N ASP A 84 -31.88 9.72 15.32
CA ASP A 84 -30.73 8.87 14.94
C ASP A 84 -30.57 8.72 13.41
N GLU A 85 -31.01 9.72 12.64
CA GLU A 85 -30.76 9.82 11.21
C GLU A 85 -29.62 10.80 10.95
N LEU A 86 -28.82 10.52 9.93
CA LEU A 86 -27.80 11.43 9.44
C LEU A 86 -27.80 11.47 7.93
N LYS A 87 -27.39 12.61 7.41
CA LYS A 87 -27.15 12.85 5.99
C LYS A 87 -25.66 12.77 5.73
N LEU A 88 -25.25 11.76 4.97
CA LEU A 88 -23.88 11.59 4.48
C LEU A 88 -23.78 12.19 3.08
N ILE A 89 -22.77 13.03 2.88
CA ILE A 89 -22.40 13.59 1.58
C ILE A 89 -20.93 13.25 1.33
N ALA A 90 -20.65 12.49 0.28
CA ALA A 90 -19.30 12.21 -0.18
C ALA A 90 -19.11 12.83 -1.57
N GLN A 91 -18.03 13.58 -1.76
CA GLN A 91 -17.69 14.24 -3.02
C GLN A 91 -16.24 13.95 -3.38
N ASP A 92 -16.00 13.65 -4.65
CA ASP A 92 -14.68 13.45 -5.23
C ASP A 92 -14.46 14.33 -6.48
N ASN A 93 -13.21 14.39 -6.92
CA ASN A 93 -12.76 15.03 -8.16
C ASN A 93 -12.39 14.00 -9.25
N GLY A 94 -12.99 12.81 -9.19
CA GLY A 94 -12.72 11.72 -10.14
C GLY A 94 -13.25 12.00 -11.56
N PRO A 95 -13.18 11.01 -12.46
CA PRO A 95 -13.62 11.17 -13.85
C PRO A 95 -15.13 11.35 -14.03
N GLY A 96 -15.92 11.18 -12.96
CA GLY A 96 -17.38 11.07 -13.05
C GLY A 96 -17.85 9.73 -13.62
N ILE A 97 -19.16 9.54 -13.70
CA ILE A 97 -19.81 8.33 -14.21
C ILE A 97 -20.75 8.73 -15.34
N PRO A 98 -20.65 8.07 -16.52
CA PRO A 98 -21.59 8.30 -17.62
C PRO A 98 -23.03 8.04 -17.22
N ARG A 99 -23.94 8.90 -17.69
CA ARG A 99 -25.39 8.84 -17.41
C ARG A 99 -25.99 7.43 -17.49
N ASP A 100 -25.66 6.71 -18.55
CA ASP A 100 -26.20 5.37 -18.82
C ASP A 100 -25.61 4.31 -17.88
N ALA A 101 -24.39 4.54 -17.37
CA ALA A 101 -23.70 3.64 -16.46
C ALA A 101 -24.13 3.81 -15.00
N ILE A 102 -24.66 4.99 -14.60
CA ILE A 102 -25.07 5.28 -13.20
C ILE A 102 -26.03 4.20 -12.67
N GLU A 103 -27.00 3.75 -13.48
CA GLU A 103 -27.95 2.69 -13.07
C GLU A 103 -27.26 1.39 -12.68
N ASN A 104 -26.29 1.02 -13.49
CA ASN A 104 -25.62 -0.26 -13.43
C ASN A 104 -24.64 -0.28 -12.26
N VAL A 105 -23.96 0.83 -12.00
CA VAL A 105 -23.00 0.98 -10.90
C VAL A 105 -23.70 0.97 -9.53
N PHE A 106 -24.81 1.69 -9.37
CA PHE A 106 -25.49 1.83 -8.08
C PHE A 106 -26.67 0.87 -7.86
N GLY A 107 -27.20 0.28 -8.93
CA GLY A 107 -28.49 -0.44 -8.91
C GLY A 107 -28.41 -1.94 -9.14
N LYS A 108 -27.25 -2.48 -9.51
CA LYS A 108 -27.05 -3.92 -9.72
C LYS A 108 -26.01 -4.44 -8.74
N PHE A 109 -26.44 -5.34 -7.86
CA PHE A 109 -25.51 -6.14 -7.08
C PHE A 109 -24.66 -7.02 -7.99
N LEU A 110 -23.39 -7.18 -7.64
CA LEU A 110 -22.42 -8.03 -8.34
C LEU A 110 -22.07 -7.60 -9.77
N LEU A 111 -22.30 -6.32 -10.11
CA LEU A 111 -21.82 -5.76 -11.35
C LEU A 111 -20.52 -4.99 -11.10
N GLY A 112 -19.45 -5.36 -11.79
CA GLY A 112 -18.19 -4.63 -11.72
C GLY A 112 -17.17 -5.13 -12.73
N SER A 113 -16.43 -4.19 -13.32
CA SER A 113 -15.24 -4.49 -14.15
C SER A 113 -14.17 -5.27 -13.38
N ARG A 114 -14.19 -5.20 -12.03
CA ARG A 114 -13.21 -5.76 -11.10
C ARG A 114 -13.38 -7.26 -10.80
N PHE A 115 -14.44 -7.91 -11.30
CA PHE A 115 -14.78 -9.30 -10.95
C PHE A 115 -13.95 -10.38 -11.66
N HIS A 116 -13.46 -10.08 -12.87
CA HIS A 116 -12.77 -11.06 -13.71
C HIS A 116 -11.26 -10.85 -13.74
N ALA A 117 -10.82 -9.65 -13.35
CA ALA A 117 -9.42 -9.26 -13.35
C ALA A 117 -8.74 -9.60 -12.02
N ILE A 118 -7.69 -10.42 -12.07
CA ILE A 118 -6.82 -10.67 -10.91
C ILE A 118 -5.80 -9.55 -10.87
N ARG A 119 -6.07 -8.54 -10.04
CA ARG A 119 -5.17 -7.42 -9.73
C ARG A 119 -5.43 -6.96 -8.30
N GLN A 120 -4.47 -6.27 -7.68
CA GLN A 120 -4.72 -5.65 -6.38
C GLN A 120 -5.79 -4.57 -6.51
N THR A 121 -6.86 -4.67 -5.71
CA THR A 121 -7.93 -3.67 -5.59
C THR A 121 -8.35 -3.49 -4.13
N ARG A 122 -8.93 -2.33 -3.80
CA ARG A 122 -9.55 -2.05 -2.49
C ARG A 122 -10.87 -2.84 -2.35
N GLY A 123 -11.74 -2.70 -3.36
CA GLY A 123 -13.02 -3.43 -3.50
C GLY A 123 -12.88 -4.73 -4.32
N GLN A 124 -13.54 -5.81 -3.89
CA GLN A 124 -13.42 -7.15 -4.53
C GLN A 124 -14.74 -7.64 -5.16
N GLN A 125 -15.88 -7.30 -4.55
CA GLN A 125 -17.16 -7.96 -4.86
C GLN A 125 -18.21 -7.02 -5.46
N GLY A 126 -17.92 -5.75 -5.76
CA GLY A 126 -18.91 -4.85 -6.41
C GLY A 126 -20.26 -4.72 -5.68
N ILE A 127 -20.29 -4.93 -4.36
CA ILE A 127 -21.50 -4.84 -3.52
C ILE A 127 -21.53 -3.54 -2.70
N GLY A 128 -20.36 -2.92 -2.48
CA GLY A 128 -20.14 -1.86 -1.51
C GLY A 128 -21.14 -0.71 -1.56
N ILE A 129 -21.04 0.13 -2.60
CA ILE A 129 -21.85 1.35 -2.70
C ILE A 129 -23.34 1.05 -2.89
N THR A 130 -23.68 -0.04 -3.62
CA THR A 130 -25.06 -0.53 -3.79
C THR A 130 -25.67 -0.95 -2.45
N GLY A 131 -24.87 -1.49 -1.53
CA GLY A 131 -25.28 -1.78 -0.16
C GLY A 131 -25.62 -0.52 0.65
N VAL A 132 -24.90 0.60 0.44
CA VAL A 132 -25.21 1.90 1.07
C VAL A 132 -26.57 2.43 0.59
N VAL A 133 -26.81 2.39 -0.73
CA VAL A 133 -28.10 2.79 -1.33
C VAL A 133 -29.24 1.93 -0.76
N MET A 134 -29.04 0.61 -0.68
CA MET A 134 -30.05 -0.29 -0.12
C MET A 134 -30.30 -0.02 1.36
N TYR A 135 -29.25 0.22 2.16
CA TYR A 135 -29.41 0.51 3.58
C TYR A 135 -30.15 1.83 3.82
N SER A 136 -29.83 2.87 3.05
CA SER A 136 -30.54 4.17 3.09
C SER A 136 -32.03 3.99 2.81
N GLN A 137 -32.38 3.28 1.73
CA GLN A 137 -33.77 3.01 1.36
C GLN A 137 -34.50 2.15 2.39
N LEU A 138 -33.87 1.11 2.95
CA LEU A 138 -34.51 0.24 3.95
C LEU A 138 -34.70 0.91 5.31
N THR A 139 -33.84 1.87 5.67
CA THR A 139 -33.89 2.50 7.00
C THR A 139 -34.71 3.78 7.03
N THR A 140 -34.61 4.62 6.01
CA THR A 140 -35.26 5.95 5.97
C THR A 140 -36.29 6.08 4.84
N GLY A 141 -36.38 5.09 3.94
CA GLY A 141 -37.22 5.18 2.74
C GLY A 141 -36.72 6.18 1.69
N SER A 142 -35.64 6.91 1.97
CA SER A 142 -35.12 7.95 1.10
C SER A 142 -34.32 7.37 -0.07
N LYS A 143 -34.36 8.07 -1.21
CA LYS A 143 -33.52 7.77 -2.36
C LYS A 143 -32.14 8.40 -2.18
N THR A 144 -31.13 7.81 -2.81
CA THR A 144 -29.78 8.35 -2.86
C THR A 144 -29.68 9.37 -3.98
N HIS A 145 -29.30 10.60 -3.67
CA HIS A 145 -29.10 11.65 -4.65
C HIS A 145 -27.66 11.60 -5.18
N VAL A 146 -27.52 11.38 -6.49
CA VAL A 146 -26.21 11.30 -7.16
C VAL A 146 -26.08 12.43 -8.16
N VAL A 147 -24.97 13.16 -8.05
CA VAL A 147 -24.58 14.19 -9.01
C VAL A 147 -23.27 13.78 -9.65
N SER A 148 -23.23 13.70 -10.98
CA SER A 148 -22.01 13.32 -11.70
C SER A 148 -21.74 14.23 -12.88
N LYS A 149 -20.47 14.62 -13.04
CA LYS A 149 -19.99 15.45 -14.14
C LYS A 149 -18.72 14.86 -14.70
N ILE A 150 -18.73 14.60 -16.01
CA ILE A 150 -17.57 14.16 -16.77
C ILE A 150 -16.93 15.40 -17.39
N LYS A 151 -15.59 15.42 -17.53
CA LYS A 151 -14.86 16.54 -18.13
C LYS A 151 -15.34 16.94 -19.54
N SER A 152 -15.84 15.99 -20.32
CA SER A 152 -16.40 16.25 -21.66
C SER A 152 -17.73 16.99 -21.63
N ASP A 153 -18.47 16.90 -20.53
CA ASP A 153 -19.84 17.39 -20.42
C ASP A 153 -19.86 18.77 -19.76
N SER A 154 -20.54 19.74 -20.37
CA SER A 154 -20.69 21.09 -19.83
C SER A 154 -21.59 21.13 -18.59
N THR A 155 -22.54 20.19 -18.48
CA THR A 155 -23.54 20.12 -17.41
C THR A 155 -23.36 18.87 -16.56
N ALA A 156 -23.66 18.97 -15.26
CA ALA A 156 -23.74 17.83 -14.37
C ALA A 156 -25.09 17.13 -14.47
N VAL A 157 -25.11 15.81 -14.32
CA VAL A 157 -26.31 14.98 -14.27
C VAL A 157 -26.68 14.73 -12.81
N PHE A 158 -27.89 15.09 -12.44
CA PHE A 158 -28.47 14.84 -11.12
C PHE A 158 -29.51 13.74 -11.26
N VAL A 159 -29.42 12.70 -10.42
CA VAL A 159 -30.33 11.55 -10.45
C VAL A 159 -30.60 11.06 -9.03
N ASP A 160 -31.86 10.82 -8.71
CA ASP A 160 -32.25 10.09 -7.51
C ASP A 160 -32.32 8.59 -7.81
N LEU A 161 -31.62 7.80 -7.00
CA LEU A 161 -31.50 6.36 -7.16
C LEU A 161 -32.14 5.63 -5.97
N GLY A 162 -33.02 4.68 -6.29
CA GLY A 162 -33.44 3.60 -5.40
C GLY A 162 -33.15 2.25 -6.03
N ILE A 163 -33.45 1.16 -5.33
CA ILE A 163 -33.29 -0.22 -5.79
C ILE A 163 -34.65 -0.91 -5.76
N ASP A 164 -35.04 -1.49 -6.90
CA ASP A 164 -36.10 -2.49 -6.97
C ASP A 164 -35.54 -3.83 -6.49
N THR A 165 -36.02 -4.22 -5.32
CA THR A 165 -35.51 -5.33 -4.53
C THR A 165 -35.95 -6.69 -5.08
N LYS A 166 -37.03 -6.72 -5.87
CA LYS A 166 -37.54 -7.91 -6.56
C LYS A 166 -36.81 -8.14 -7.87
N LYS A 167 -36.53 -7.07 -8.61
CA LYS A 167 -35.91 -7.15 -9.96
C LYS A 167 -34.39 -6.98 -9.97
N ASN A 168 -33.79 -6.60 -8.85
CA ASN A 168 -32.36 -6.27 -8.76
C ASN A 168 -31.93 -5.22 -9.79
N LYS A 169 -32.69 -4.13 -9.88
CA LYS A 169 -32.45 -3.02 -10.81
C LYS A 169 -32.61 -1.69 -10.09
N ALA A 170 -31.88 -0.66 -10.51
CA ALA A 170 -32.10 0.67 -9.99
C ALA A 170 -33.44 1.25 -10.46
N ILE A 171 -34.08 2.01 -9.59
CA ILE A 171 -35.22 2.87 -9.89
C ILE A 171 -34.68 4.30 -9.95
N LYS A 172 -34.69 4.91 -11.14
CA LYS A 172 -34.29 6.31 -11.34
C LYS A 172 -35.49 7.25 -11.21
N SER A 173 -35.27 8.40 -10.60
CA SER A 173 -36.22 9.52 -10.62
C SER A 173 -35.48 10.86 -10.53
N GLY A 174 -36.19 11.97 -10.73
CA GLY A 174 -35.63 13.31 -10.48
C GLY A 174 -34.46 13.67 -11.40
N GLU A 175 -34.41 13.09 -12.60
CA GLU A 175 -33.31 13.32 -13.53
C GLU A 175 -33.34 14.76 -14.07
N LYS A 176 -32.25 15.50 -13.82
CA LYS A 176 -32.06 16.85 -14.35
C LYS A 176 -30.61 17.07 -14.74
N ARG A 177 -30.39 18.00 -15.68
CA ARG A 177 -29.07 18.53 -16.01
C ARG A 177 -28.98 19.96 -15.52
N ASP A 178 -27.93 20.27 -14.80
CA ASP A 178 -27.70 21.60 -14.24
C ASP A 178 -26.20 21.86 -14.11
N THR A 179 -25.82 23.10 -13.79
CA THR A 179 -24.44 23.42 -13.43
C THR A 179 -24.04 22.72 -12.13
N TRP A 180 -22.76 22.36 -12.01
CA TRP A 180 -22.27 21.76 -10.76
C TRP A 180 -22.45 22.75 -9.61
N PRO A 181 -22.83 22.31 -8.39
CA PRO A 181 -23.09 23.22 -7.26
C PRO A 181 -21.89 24.05 -6.80
N ASP A 182 -20.69 23.73 -7.30
CA ASP A 182 -19.43 24.36 -6.93
C ASP A 182 -18.67 24.76 -8.21
N GLU A 183 -18.36 26.05 -8.36
CA GLU A 183 -17.68 26.57 -9.56
C GLU A 183 -16.25 26.02 -9.69
N ARG A 184 -15.64 25.53 -8.60
CA ARG A 184 -14.25 25.04 -8.61
C ARG A 184 -14.11 23.62 -9.14
N THR A 185 -15.19 22.85 -9.27
CA THR A 185 -15.11 21.42 -9.64
C THR A 185 -15.36 21.22 -11.13
N GLU A 186 -14.31 20.92 -11.89
CA GLU A 186 -14.41 20.66 -13.33
C GLU A 186 -15.10 19.32 -13.65
N GLN A 187 -14.83 18.28 -12.86
CA GLN A 187 -15.38 16.93 -12.98
C GLN A 187 -15.42 16.25 -11.61
N GLY A 188 -16.29 15.26 -11.45
CA GLY A 188 -16.38 14.51 -10.20
C GLY A 188 -17.70 13.78 -10.00
N LEU A 189 -17.81 13.15 -8.85
CA LEU A 189 -19.00 12.48 -8.36
C LEU A 189 -19.34 12.99 -6.96
N ARG A 190 -20.62 13.24 -6.71
CA ARG A 190 -21.17 13.59 -5.41
C ARG A 190 -22.34 12.66 -5.09
N ILE A 191 -22.27 12.01 -3.95
CA ILE A 191 -23.27 11.08 -3.44
C ILE A 191 -23.83 11.65 -2.15
N GLU A 192 -25.15 11.74 -2.06
CA GLU A 192 -25.88 12.22 -0.90
C GLU A 192 -26.93 11.19 -0.48
N THR A 193 -26.79 10.70 0.76
CA THR A 193 -27.65 9.64 1.31
C THR A 193 -28.14 10.00 2.70
N LEU A 194 -29.44 9.87 2.94
CA LEU A 194 -30.03 9.91 4.28
C LEU A 194 -30.09 8.48 4.82
N MET A 195 -29.55 8.24 6.01
CA MET A 195 -29.51 6.89 6.59
C MET A 195 -29.64 6.94 8.11
N LYS A 196 -30.20 5.88 8.69
CA LYS A 196 -30.24 5.72 10.15
C LYS A 196 -28.86 5.31 10.66
N ALA A 197 -28.14 6.21 11.32
CA ALA A 197 -26.80 5.97 11.83
C ALA A 197 -26.43 6.98 12.92
N LYS A 198 -25.42 6.64 13.73
CA LYS A 198 -24.99 7.47 14.88
C LYS A 198 -23.51 7.79 14.80
N TYR A 199 -23.20 9.08 14.66
CA TYR A 199 -21.81 9.56 14.72
C TYR A 199 -21.30 9.57 16.16
N GLN A 200 -20.10 9.03 16.38
CA GLN A 200 -19.42 9.06 17.67
C GLN A 200 -17.93 9.34 17.49
N ARG A 201 -17.36 10.06 18.46
CA ARG A 201 -15.92 10.31 18.56
C ARG A 201 -15.20 9.13 19.22
N GLY A 202 -13.91 8.99 18.93
CA GLY A 202 -13.03 8.00 19.58
C GLY A 202 -12.31 7.09 18.58
N LYS A 203 -11.78 5.96 19.07
CA LYS A 203 -10.93 5.04 18.29
C LYS A 203 -11.66 4.32 17.14
N LYS A 204 -12.98 4.21 17.21
CA LYS A 204 -13.84 3.60 16.18
C LYS A 204 -14.76 4.66 15.57
N SER A 205 -14.18 5.77 15.14
CA SER A 205 -14.88 6.89 14.54
C SER A 205 -14.56 6.99 13.05
N VAL A 206 -15.40 7.73 12.32
CA VAL A 206 -15.13 8.08 10.92
C VAL A 206 -13.86 8.94 10.83
N TYR A 207 -13.62 9.82 11.79
CA TYR A 207 -12.39 10.61 11.86
C TYR A 207 -11.14 9.71 11.86
N GLN A 208 -11.11 8.70 12.73
CA GLN A 208 -9.98 7.76 12.78
C GLN A 208 -9.85 6.96 11.49
N TYR A 209 -10.96 6.55 10.86
CA TYR A 209 -10.93 5.89 9.55
C TYR A 209 -10.24 6.76 8.50
N LEU A 210 -10.69 8.02 8.34
CA LEU A 210 -10.13 8.94 7.35
C LEU A 210 -8.66 9.30 7.66
N ARG A 211 -8.31 9.45 8.94
CA ARG A 211 -6.91 9.59 9.39
C ARG A 211 -6.07 8.40 8.92
N MET A 212 -6.51 7.16 9.16
CA MET A 212 -5.82 5.94 8.72
C MET A 212 -5.72 5.86 7.20
N THR A 213 -6.79 6.20 6.47
CA THR A 213 -6.81 6.24 5.01
C THR A 213 -5.81 7.26 4.46
N SER A 214 -5.66 8.41 5.13
CA SER A 214 -4.72 9.46 4.72
C SER A 214 -3.24 9.08 4.90
N ILE A 215 -2.92 8.21 5.88
CA ILE A 215 -1.57 7.68 6.11
C ILE A 215 -1.14 6.79 4.95
N VAL A 216 -2.04 5.92 4.51
CA VAL A 216 -1.76 4.92 3.47
C VAL A 216 -1.83 5.48 2.05
N ASN A 217 -2.57 6.58 1.88
CA ASN A 217 -2.74 7.25 0.59
C ASN A 217 -2.17 8.67 0.69
N PRO A 218 -0.83 8.83 0.73
CA PRO A 218 -0.20 10.14 0.93
C PRO A 218 -0.44 11.12 -0.23
N HIS A 219 -0.81 10.61 -1.41
CA HIS A 219 -1.19 11.38 -2.60
C HIS A 219 -2.61 11.95 -2.56
N ALA A 220 -3.44 11.52 -1.60
CA ALA A 220 -4.82 11.97 -1.48
C ALA A 220 -4.97 13.12 -0.47
N SER A 221 -5.79 14.10 -0.85
CA SER A 221 -6.32 15.12 0.05
C SER A 221 -7.70 14.68 0.52
N ILE A 222 -7.92 14.66 1.84
CA ILE A 222 -9.17 14.22 2.44
C ILE A 222 -9.62 15.27 3.45
N SER A 223 -10.87 15.71 3.37
CA SER A 223 -11.50 16.60 4.36
C SER A 223 -12.76 15.98 4.96
N LEU A 224 -12.97 16.18 6.26
CA LEU A 224 -14.15 15.78 7.01
C LEU A 224 -14.77 17.00 7.66
N VAL A 225 -16.08 17.18 7.50
CA VAL A 225 -16.88 18.15 8.27
C VAL A 225 -18.09 17.44 8.85
N VAL A 226 -18.23 17.47 10.17
CA VAL A 226 -19.37 16.90 10.88
C VAL A 226 -20.15 18.01 11.56
N THR A 227 -21.43 18.15 11.24
CA THR A 227 -22.30 19.16 11.86
C THR A 227 -23.36 18.51 12.75
N GLY A 228 -23.71 19.20 13.83
CA GLY A 228 -24.83 18.84 14.70
C GLY A 228 -26.18 19.20 14.10
N GLU A 229 -27.23 18.91 14.86
CA GLU A 229 -28.62 19.23 14.51
C GLU A 229 -28.84 20.74 14.40
N ASP A 230 -28.10 21.52 15.20
CA ASP A 230 -28.18 22.99 15.24
C ASP A 230 -27.28 23.68 14.18
N GLY A 231 -26.63 22.90 13.32
CA GLY A 231 -25.68 23.40 12.30
C GLY A 231 -24.27 23.68 12.82
N GLY A 232 -24.03 23.63 14.14
CA GLY A 232 -22.70 23.78 14.73
C GLY A 232 -21.74 22.67 14.30
N VAL A 233 -20.47 23.02 14.06
CA VAL A 233 -19.42 22.05 13.71
C VAL A 233 -19.07 21.23 14.95
N ILE A 234 -19.32 19.92 14.88
CA ILE A 234 -18.93 18.97 15.91
C ILE A 234 -17.45 18.62 15.73
N GLU A 235 -17.03 18.26 14.54
CA GLU A 235 -15.68 17.79 14.29
C GLU A 235 -15.28 18.12 12.87
N GLU A 236 -14.05 18.58 12.71
CA GLU A 236 -13.44 18.87 11.43
C GLU A 236 -12.09 18.17 11.34
N GLY A 237 -11.73 17.73 10.15
CA GLY A 237 -10.44 17.13 9.88
C GLY A 237 -10.01 17.46 8.47
N GLN A 238 -8.77 17.90 8.31
CA GLN A 238 -8.20 18.16 7.00
C GLN A 238 -6.83 17.48 6.90
N TRP A 239 -6.70 16.63 5.89
CA TRP A 239 -5.52 15.82 5.65
C TRP A 239 -5.02 16.06 4.22
N ASN A 240 -4.24 17.13 4.02
CA ASN A 240 -3.69 17.50 2.72
C ASN A 240 -2.67 16.48 2.21
N ARG A 241 -2.58 16.27 0.89
CA ARG A 241 -1.58 15.39 0.28
C ARG A 241 -0.15 15.84 0.60
N THR A 242 0.78 14.88 0.70
CA THR A 242 2.22 15.11 0.95
C THR A 242 3.08 14.80 -0.28
N THR A 243 2.49 14.17 -1.29
CA THR A 243 3.16 13.81 -2.54
C THR A 243 2.19 13.99 -3.70
N ASP A 244 2.72 14.42 -4.84
CA ASP A 244 1.98 14.44 -6.11
C ASP A 244 2.29 13.21 -6.98
N LYS A 245 3.12 12.28 -6.47
CA LYS A 245 3.41 11.02 -7.15
C LYS A 245 2.27 10.03 -6.91
N LEU A 246 1.56 9.68 -7.97
CA LEU A 246 0.57 8.62 -7.96
C LEU A 246 1.20 7.23 -7.82
N PRO A 247 0.50 6.27 -7.19
CA PRO A 247 0.90 4.87 -7.17
C PRO A 247 1.17 4.28 -8.54
N ARG A 248 1.97 3.20 -8.59
CA ARG A 248 2.17 2.43 -9.81
C ARG A 248 0.87 1.75 -10.26
N GLU A 249 0.64 1.72 -11.56
CA GLU A 249 -0.50 1.04 -12.16
C GLU A 249 -0.38 -0.47 -12.00
N VAL A 250 -1.49 -1.10 -11.62
CA VAL A 250 -1.58 -2.55 -11.46
C VAL A 250 -1.99 -3.20 -12.78
N LYS A 251 -1.19 -4.17 -13.24
CA LYS A 251 -1.53 -4.97 -14.43
C LYS A 251 -2.38 -6.16 -14.03
N GLU A 252 -3.39 -6.45 -14.83
CA GLU A 252 -4.18 -7.68 -14.68
C GLU A 252 -3.33 -8.90 -15.02
N ILE A 253 -3.39 -9.91 -14.16
CA ILE A 253 -2.70 -11.19 -14.37
C ILE A 253 -3.70 -12.32 -14.53
N ARG A 254 -3.22 -13.41 -15.12
CA ARG A 254 -3.98 -14.66 -15.25
C ARG A 254 -3.86 -15.49 -13.98
N PRO A 255 -4.86 -16.35 -13.67
CA PRO A 255 -4.80 -17.24 -12.52
C PRO A 255 -3.53 -18.08 -12.52
N HIS A 256 -2.89 -18.20 -11.36
CA HIS A 256 -1.76 -19.10 -11.20
C HIS A 256 -2.26 -20.52 -10.88
N PRO A 257 -1.67 -21.60 -11.44
CA PRO A 257 -2.18 -22.97 -11.26
C PRO A 257 -2.31 -23.40 -9.79
N ARG A 258 -1.36 -23.00 -8.91
CA ARG A 258 -1.37 -23.35 -7.48
C ARG A 258 -2.58 -22.79 -6.70
N GLY A 259 -3.21 -21.73 -7.21
CA GLY A 259 -4.36 -21.09 -6.57
C GLY A 259 -5.72 -21.49 -7.14
N VAL A 260 -5.74 -22.44 -8.07
CA VAL A 260 -6.96 -22.78 -8.80
C VAL A 260 -7.64 -23.98 -8.15
N HIS A 261 -8.86 -23.76 -7.68
CA HIS A 261 -9.74 -24.82 -7.17
C HIS A 261 -10.51 -25.51 -8.31
N LEU A 262 -11.09 -26.68 -7.99
CA LEU A 262 -11.84 -27.50 -8.94
C LEU A 262 -12.96 -26.71 -9.66
N GLY A 263 -13.74 -25.91 -8.93
CA GLY A 263 -14.84 -25.13 -9.51
C GLY A 263 -14.35 -24.09 -10.53
N THR A 264 -13.28 -23.36 -10.19
CA THR A 264 -12.65 -22.39 -11.10
C THR A 264 -12.07 -23.08 -12.32
N LEU A 265 -11.39 -24.21 -12.16
CA LEU A 265 -10.86 -25.00 -13.26
C LEU A 265 -11.99 -25.48 -14.19
N GLN A 266 -13.07 -26.02 -13.65
CA GLN A 266 -14.22 -26.49 -14.45
C GLN A 266 -14.86 -25.36 -15.25
N ARG A 267 -14.98 -24.16 -14.67
CA ARG A 267 -15.43 -22.97 -15.39
C ARG A 267 -14.48 -22.62 -16.54
N LEU A 268 -13.17 -22.54 -16.27
CA LEU A 268 -12.16 -22.26 -17.29
C LEU A 268 -12.15 -23.30 -18.43
N LEU A 269 -12.35 -24.58 -18.09
CA LEU A 269 -12.44 -25.67 -19.07
C LEU A 269 -13.69 -25.56 -19.97
N ARG A 270 -14.79 -24.99 -19.47
CA ARG A 270 -16.02 -24.75 -20.26
C ARG A 270 -15.90 -23.50 -21.14
N ASP A 271 -15.32 -22.43 -20.59
CA ASP A 271 -15.25 -21.11 -21.24
C ASP A 271 -14.11 -21.01 -22.26
N THR A 272 -13.10 -21.87 -22.16
CA THR A 272 -11.94 -21.83 -23.06
C THR A 272 -12.31 -22.04 -24.53
N LYS A 273 -11.61 -21.29 -25.39
CA LYS A 273 -11.66 -21.43 -26.85
C LYS A 273 -10.60 -22.40 -27.39
N GLU A 274 -9.68 -22.87 -26.55
CA GLU A 274 -8.54 -23.69 -26.95
C GLU A 274 -8.93 -25.15 -27.21
N ARG A 275 -8.30 -25.76 -28.23
CA ARG A 275 -8.60 -27.13 -28.68
C ARG A 275 -7.71 -28.20 -28.05
N ARG A 276 -6.53 -27.81 -27.53
CA ARG A 276 -5.52 -28.71 -26.94
C ARG A 276 -5.27 -28.33 -25.48
N MET A 277 -4.99 -29.33 -24.64
CA MET A 277 -4.70 -29.11 -23.22
C MET A 277 -3.41 -28.32 -22.98
N THR A 278 -2.37 -28.53 -23.79
CA THR A 278 -1.12 -27.76 -23.70
C THR A 278 -1.35 -26.27 -23.95
N SER A 279 -2.08 -25.93 -25.01
CA SER A 279 -2.46 -24.54 -25.33
C SER A 279 -3.36 -23.94 -24.27
N PHE A 280 -4.30 -24.72 -23.72
CA PHE A 280 -5.16 -24.30 -22.61
C PHE A 280 -4.33 -23.88 -21.38
N LEU A 281 -3.38 -24.72 -20.96
CA LEU A 281 -2.55 -24.45 -19.80
C LEU A 281 -1.65 -23.22 -20.00
N GLN A 282 -1.09 -23.03 -21.18
CA GLN A 282 -0.21 -21.89 -21.48
C GLN A 282 -0.97 -20.56 -21.60
N ARG A 283 -2.18 -20.58 -22.15
CA ARG A 283 -2.93 -19.35 -22.43
C ARG A 283 -3.80 -18.90 -21.26
N ASN A 284 -4.36 -19.82 -20.48
CA ASN A 284 -5.28 -19.46 -19.39
C ASN A 284 -4.58 -19.25 -18.04
N PHE A 285 -3.36 -19.76 -17.85
CA PHE A 285 -2.63 -19.63 -16.59
C PHE A 285 -1.38 -18.77 -16.73
N SER A 286 -1.00 -18.11 -15.65
CA SER A 286 0.26 -17.35 -15.58
C SER A 286 1.46 -18.26 -15.35
N MET A 287 2.60 -17.92 -15.96
CA MET A 287 3.90 -18.56 -15.76
C MET A 287 3.95 -20.08 -15.99
N VAL A 288 3.16 -20.59 -16.94
CA VAL A 288 3.20 -22.00 -17.37
C VAL A 288 3.88 -22.13 -18.74
N PRO A 289 5.20 -22.35 -18.80
CA PRO A 289 5.89 -22.64 -20.05
C PRO A 289 5.52 -24.03 -20.60
N PRO A 290 5.80 -24.32 -21.88
CA PRO A 290 5.49 -25.63 -22.48
C PRO A 290 6.06 -26.82 -21.73
N SER A 291 7.27 -26.70 -21.17
CA SER A 291 7.90 -27.75 -20.36
C SER A 291 7.12 -28.05 -19.07
N ALA A 292 6.61 -27.01 -18.40
CA ALA A 292 5.77 -27.16 -17.21
C ALA A 292 4.40 -27.75 -17.57
N SER A 293 3.79 -27.33 -18.68
CA SER A 293 2.52 -27.91 -19.15
C SER A 293 2.62 -29.43 -19.35
N LYS A 294 3.72 -29.90 -19.96
CA LYS A 294 3.94 -31.34 -20.18
C LYS A 294 4.07 -32.10 -18.87
N ARG A 295 4.87 -31.59 -17.93
CA ARG A 295 5.02 -32.20 -16.58
C ARG A 295 3.70 -32.27 -15.81
N ILE A 296 2.87 -31.23 -15.90
CA ILE A 296 1.54 -31.22 -15.28
C ILE A 296 0.65 -32.30 -15.88
N LEU A 297 0.62 -32.40 -17.21
CA LEU A 297 -0.23 -33.36 -17.92
C LEU A 297 0.23 -34.81 -17.69
N GLU A 298 1.54 -35.04 -17.63
CA GLU A 298 2.13 -36.33 -17.28
C GLU A 298 1.76 -36.75 -15.85
N ALA A 299 1.90 -35.84 -14.88
CA ALA A 299 1.49 -36.10 -13.49
C ALA A 299 -0.02 -36.38 -13.37
N ALA A 300 -0.85 -35.71 -14.17
CA ALA A 300 -2.30 -35.91 -14.20
C ALA A 300 -2.74 -37.11 -15.07
N LYS A 301 -1.82 -37.76 -15.80
CA LYS A 301 -2.11 -38.82 -16.79
C LYS A 301 -3.12 -38.42 -17.86
N ILE A 302 -3.01 -37.19 -18.35
CA ILE A 302 -3.88 -36.62 -19.40
C ILE A 302 -3.07 -36.43 -20.69
N GLU A 303 -3.62 -36.87 -21.82
CA GLU A 303 -3.00 -36.68 -23.13
C GLU A 303 -2.93 -35.19 -23.54
N GLU A 304 -1.83 -34.78 -24.19
CA GLU A 304 -1.62 -33.40 -24.62
C GLU A 304 -2.65 -32.90 -25.66
N THR A 305 -3.14 -33.80 -26.51
CA THR A 305 -4.07 -33.53 -27.60
C THR A 305 -5.53 -33.53 -27.15
N ARG A 306 -5.80 -33.92 -25.90
CA ARG A 306 -7.16 -33.97 -25.34
C ARG A 306 -7.82 -32.59 -25.43
N THR A 307 -9.12 -32.59 -25.69
CA THR A 307 -9.89 -31.34 -25.78
C THR A 307 -10.32 -30.88 -24.37
N PRO A 308 -10.05 -29.62 -23.96
CA PRO A 308 -10.37 -29.13 -22.62
C PRO A 308 -11.83 -29.30 -22.20
N LYS A 309 -12.77 -29.06 -23.13
CA LYS A 309 -14.22 -29.17 -22.87
C LYS A 309 -14.72 -30.59 -22.59
N ARG A 310 -13.92 -31.62 -22.92
CA ARG A 310 -14.28 -33.03 -22.76
C ARG A 310 -13.64 -33.68 -21.52
N ILE A 311 -12.93 -32.89 -20.71
CA ILE A 311 -12.29 -33.37 -19.48
C ILE A 311 -13.36 -33.75 -18.45
N LYS A 312 -13.24 -34.95 -17.89
CA LYS A 312 -14.16 -35.45 -16.86
C LYS A 312 -13.87 -34.79 -15.49
N PRO A 313 -14.83 -34.79 -14.55
CA PRO A 313 -14.60 -34.27 -13.20
C PRO A 313 -13.46 -34.97 -12.44
N GLU A 314 -13.27 -36.27 -12.65
CA GLU A 314 -12.18 -37.05 -12.05
C GLU A 314 -10.80 -36.62 -12.57
N GLU A 315 -10.66 -36.49 -13.89
CA GLU A 315 -9.47 -35.95 -14.55
C GLU A 315 -9.18 -34.50 -14.08
N SER A 316 -10.23 -33.70 -13.86
CA SER A 316 -10.09 -32.34 -13.31
C SER A 316 -9.51 -32.34 -11.88
N ARG A 317 -9.91 -33.29 -11.03
CA ARG A 317 -9.33 -33.45 -9.69
C ARG A 317 -7.86 -33.85 -9.77
N ALA A 318 -7.52 -34.78 -10.67
CA ALA A 318 -6.14 -35.17 -10.91
C ALA A 318 -5.28 -33.98 -11.37
N LEU A 319 -5.81 -33.11 -12.24
CA LEU A 319 -5.11 -31.90 -12.68
C LEU A 319 -4.87 -30.90 -11.53
N VAL A 320 -5.85 -30.71 -10.64
CA VAL A 320 -5.66 -29.84 -9.45
C VAL A 320 -4.61 -30.40 -8.51
N SER A 321 -4.57 -31.72 -8.30
CA SER A 321 -3.52 -32.36 -7.51
C SER A 321 -2.14 -32.21 -8.17
N ALA A 322 -2.07 -32.30 -9.51
CA ALA A 322 -0.85 -32.04 -10.27
C ALA A 322 -0.35 -30.58 -10.12
N PHE A 323 -1.25 -29.60 -10.03
CA PHE A 323 -0.86 -28.20 -9.81
C PHE A 323 -0.17 -27.95 -8.46
N GLN A 324 -0.47 -28.76 -7.43
CA GLN A 324 0.14 -28.62 -6.10
C GLN A 324 1.50 -29.33 -6.00
N THR A 325 1.67 -30.43 -6.72
CA THR A 325 2.86 -31.29 -6.65
C THR A 325 3.97 -30.83 -7.59
N VAL A 326 3.62 -30.29 -8.76
CA VAL A 326 4.60 -29.84 -9.75
C VAL A 326 5.21 -28.50 -9.33
N SER A 327 6.54 -28.45 -9.28
CA SER A 327 7.28 -27.19 -9.09
C SER A 327 7.06 -26.24 -10.27
N LEU A 328 6.48 -25.08 -9.96
CA LEU A 328 6.17 -23.98 -10.89
C LEU A 328 6.89 -22.71 -10.45
N ARG A 329 7.10 -21.79 -11.39
CA ARG A 329 7.63 -20.45 -11.10
C ARG A 329 6.59 -19.63 -10.35
N ASP A 330 7.04 -18.68 -9.55
CA ASP A 330 6.15 -17.77 -8.84
C ASP A 330 5.40 -16.84 -9.82
N PRO A 331 4.18 -16.39 -9.46
CA PRO A 331 3.40 -15.45 -10.25
C PRO A 331 4.12 -14.10 -10.41
N PRO A 332 3.83 -13.36 -11.49
CA PRO A 332 4.38 -12.02 -11.70
C PRO A 332 3.96 -11.05 -10.60
N THR A 333 4.81 -10.08 -10.29
CA THR A 333 4.62 -9.11 -9.19
C THR A 333 4.02 -7.77 -9.64
N ASP A 334 3.92 -7.55 -10.95
CA ASP A 334 3.38 -6.33 -11.58
C ASP A 334 1.88 -6.10 -11.29
N CYS A 335 1.20 -7.09 -10.71
CA CYS A 335 -0.20 -6.99 -10.27
C CYS A 335 -0.38 -6.36 -8.89
N LEU A 336 0.72 -6.11 -8.16
CA LEU A 336 0.72 -5.45 -6.86
C LEU A 336 1.11 -3.98 -7.02
N SER A 337 0.62 -3.12 -6.13
CA SER A 337 0.98 -1.72 -5.95
C SER A 337 1.19 -1.50 -4.45
N PRO A 338 2.42 -1.75 -3.94
CA PRO A 338 2.80 -1.46 -2.56
C PRO A 338 2.83 0.06 -2.32
N ILE A 339 2.91 0.48 -1.06
CA ILE A 339 2.98 1.91 -0.72
C ILE A 339 4.39 2.45 -0.94
N GLU A 340 5.43 1.65 -0.69
CA GLU A 340 6.85 1.99 -0.67
C GLU A 340 7.31 2.68 0.63
N ASP A 341 8.55 2.37 1.04
CA ASP A 341 9.14 2.79 2.32
C ASP A 341 9.08 4.31 2.57
N LEU A 342 9.44 5.11 1.56
CA LEU A 342 9.46 6.58 1.67
C LEU A 342 8.04 7.15 1.86
N LEU A 343 7.06 6.58 1.17
CA LEU A 343 5.67 7.02 1.24
C LEU A 343 5.03 6.62 2.58
N ILE A 344 5.38 5.46 3.13
CA ILE A 344 4.98 5.06 4.49
C ILE A 344 5.54 6.05 5.51
N LYS A 345 6.82 6.42 5.39
CA LYS A 345 7.45 7.41 6.28
C LYS A 345 6.71 8.76 6.22
N LYS A 346 6.46 9.29 5.01
CA LYS A 346 5.70 10.54 4.81
C LYS A 346 4.27 10.46 5.35
N GLY A 347 3.59 9.34 5.08
CA GLY A 347 2.22 9.10 5.53
C GLY A 347 2.11 9.05 7.05
N LEU A 348 3.09 8.44 7.73
CA LEU A 348 3.17 8.40 9.18
C LEU A 348 3.45 9.78 9.77
N SER A 349 4.40 10.54 9.20
CA SER A 349 4.69 11.92 9.62
C SER A 349 3.51 12.88 9.44
N LYS A 350 2.56 12.59 8.53
CA LYS A 350 1.35 13.40 8.32
C LYS A 350 0.35 13.30 9.48
N ALA A 351 0.29 12.16 10.16
CA ALA A 351 -0.77 11.84 11.12
C ALA A 351 -0.28 11.64 12.56
N ILE A 352 1.03 11.45 12.74
CA ILE A 352 1.69 11.24 14.03
C ILE A 352 2.98 12.07 14.03
N ASP A 353 3.05 13.09 14.89
CA ASP A 353 4.33 13.73 15.17
C ASP A 353 5.24 12.72 15.86
N SER A 354 6.45 12.54 15.36
CA SER A 354 7.34 11.49 15.84
C SER A 354 8.80 11.84 15.73
N ARG A 355 9.57 11.31 16.68
CA ARG A 355 11.02 11.52 16.75
C ARG A 355 11.80 10.52 15.91
N PHE A 356 11.22 9.34 15.69
CA PHE A 356 11.86 8.25 14.96
C PHE A 356 10.84 7.46 14.14
N ALA A 357 11.21 7.13 12.90
CA ALA A 357 10.43 6.29 12.01
C ALA A 357 11.34 5.29 11.29
N SER A 358 10.97 4.00 11.34
CA SER A 358 11.65 2.90 10.64
C SER A 358 10.65 2.17 9.76
N THR A 359 10.99 1.91 8.50
CA THR A 359 10.11 1.24 7.54
C THR A 359 10.86 0.09 6.86
N VAL A 360 10.14 -0.97 6.53
CA VAL A 360 10.65 -2.15 5.81
C VAL A 360 9.62 -2.60 4.79
N THR A 361 10.02 -2.62 3.52
CA THR A 361 9.27 -3.22 2.41
C THR A 361 9.94 -4.52 2.00
N ARG A 362 9.24 -5.65 2.21
CA ARG A 362 9.77 -6.98 1.86
C ARG A 362 9.63 -7.26 0.37
N LYS A 363 10.45 -8.19 -0.15
CA LYS A 363 10.29 -8.70 -1.52
C LYS A 363 8.96 -9.47 -1.64
N PRO A 364 8.22 -9.35 -2.77
CA PRO A 364 6.97 -10.09 -2.95
C PRO A 364 7.18 -11.60 -2.89
N LYS A 365 6.20 -12.31 -2.34
CA LYS A 365 6.10 -13.77 -2.29
C LYS A 365 4.74 -14.21 -2.82
N ALA A 366 4.50 -15.52 -2.90
CA ALA A 366 3.20 -16.04 -3.29
C ALA A 366 2.69 -17.07 -2.28
N SER A 367 1.42 -16.96 -1.90
CA SER A 367 0.70 -17.95 -1.09
C SER A 367 -0.50 -18.44 -1.90
N GLN A 368 -0.67 -19.75 -2.01
CA GLN A 368 -1.76 -20.38 -2.78
C GLN A 368 -1.91 -19.78 -4.19
N GLY A 369 -0.80 -19.50 -4.88
CA GLY A 369 -0.80 -18.90 -6.23
C GLY A 369 -1.18 -17.42 -6.31
N ASN A 370 -1.41 -16.74 -5.19
CA ASN A 370 -1.64 -15.30 -5.14
C ASN A 370 -0.37 -14.58 -4.67
N PRO A 371 0.19 -13.66 -5.48
CA PRO A 371 1.31 -12.85 -5.03
C PRO A 371 0.85 -11.90 -3.92
N PHE A 372 1.70 -11.76 -2.90
CA PHE A 372 1.53 -10.81 -1.81
C PHE A 372 2.85 -10.14 -1.45
N GLN A 373 2.77 -8.95 -0.88
CA GLN A 373 3.89 -8.17 -0.40
C GLN A 373 3.53 -7.55 0.95
N ILE A 374 4.50 -7.51 1.86
CA ILE A 374 4.32 -6.99 3.21
C ILE A 374 5.20 -5.79 3.43
N GLU A 375 4.60 -4.76 4.01
CA GLU A 375 5.28 -3.53 4.40
C GLU A 375 4.98 -3.26 5.87
N VAL A 376 6.01 -2.92 6.63
CA VAL A 376 5.89 -2.59 8.05
C VAL A 376 6.53 -1.25 8.32
N GLY A 377 5.81 -0.36 9.00
CA GLY A 377 6.33 0.89 9.51
C GLY A 377 6.26 0.91 11.03
N LEU A 378 7.27 1.46 11.70
CA LEU A 378 7.27 1.70 13.14
C LEU A 378 7.65 3.14 13.39
N VAL A 379 6.89 3.77 14.27
CA VAL A 379 7.09 5.13 14.70
C VAL A 379 7.22 5.16 16.21
N PHE A 380 8.19 5.91 16.73
CA PHE A 380 8.47 6.03 18.15
C PHE A 380 8.52 7.49 18.60
N GLY A 381 7.89 7.77 19.74
CA GLY A 381 7.88 9.07 20.41
C GLY A 381 6.82 10.05 19.90
N GLY A 382 7.00 11.33 20.23
CA GLY A 382 6.07 12.42 19.91
C GLY A 382 4.83 12.43 20.80
N ASP A 383 3.65 12.63 20.20
CA ASP A 383 2.35 12.69 20.90
C ASP A 383 1.78 11.33 21.33
N LEU A 384 2.55 10.26 21.13
CA LEU A 384 2.13 8.90 21.47
C LEU A 384 2.13 8.68 23.00
N GLN A 385 1.09 8.01 23.49
CA GLN A 385 0.94 7.68 24.91
C GLN A 385 2.06 6.76 25.38
N SER A 386 2.83 7.19 26.38
CA SER A 386 4.01 6.45 26.85
C SER A 386 3.69 5.25 27.75
N GLU A 387 2.57 5.28 28.49
CA GLU A 387 2.18 4.27 29.50
C GLU A 387 1.12 3.27 28.98
N GLY A 388 0.68 3.42 27.73
CA GLY A 388 -0.42 2.65 27.12
C GLY A 388 0.03 1.47 26.25
N PRO A 389 -0.92 0.61 25.82
CA PRO A 389 -0.65 -0.33 24.73
C PRO A 389 -0.31 0.43 23.45
N ILE A 390 0.58 -0.13 22.63
CA ILE A 390 0.98 0.47 21.36
C ILE A 390 -0.22 0.69 20.42
N GLU A 391 -0.12 1.69 19.54
CA GLU A 391 -1.11 1.90 18.47
C GLU A 391 -0.80 0.94 17.31
N ILE A 392 -1.76 0.09 16.93
CA ILE A 392 -1.59 -0.89 15.84
C ILE A 392 -2.46 -0.46 14.66
N LEU A 393 -1.80 -0.09 13.55
CA LEU A 393 -2.44 0.34 12.31
C LEU A 393 -2.36 -0.80 11.30
N ARG A 394 -3.52 -1.42 11.04
CA ARG A 394 -3.63 -2.59 10.15
C ARG A 394 -4.21 -2.19 8.81
N PHE A 395 -3.58 -2.62 7.74
CA PHE A 395 -4.01 -2.31 6.38
C PHE A 395 -3.94 -3.55 5.48
N ALA A 396 -4.95 -3.71 4.63
CA ALA A 396 -4.97 -4.70 3.56
C ALA A 396 -5.35 -4.01 2.25
N ASN A 397 -4.54 -4.17 1.19
CA ASN A 397 -4.74 -3.53 -0.11
C ASN A 397 -5.04 -2.03 -0.01
N ARG A 398 -4.29 -1.31 0.82
CA ARG A 398 -4.49 0.11 1.14
C ARG A 398 -5.80 0.50 1.84
N VAL A 399 -6.54 -0.46 2.37
CA VAL A 399 -7.78 -0.24 3.14
C VAL A 399 -7.51 -0.44 4.64
N PRO A 400 -7.89 0.51 5.52
CA PRO A 400 -7.78 0.35 6.97
C PRO A 400 -8.68 -0.75 7.53
N LEU A 401 -8.16 -1.54 8.47
CA LEU A 401 -8.90 -2.56 9.21
C LEU A 401 -9.12 -2.10 10.66
N MET A 402 -10.34 -1.64 10.99
CA MET A 402 -10.63 -1.05 12.31
C MET A 402 -11.21 -2.04 13.33
N TYR A 403 -11.93 -3.06 12.89
CA TYR A 403 -12.60 -4.00 13.79
C TYR A 403 -11.88 -5.35 13.91
N GLN A 404 -12.31 -6.19 14.86
CA GLN A 404 -11.84 -7.58 15.05
C GLN A 404 -10.31 -7.74 15.19
N GLN A 405 -9.65 -6.83 15.91
CA GLN A 405 -8.20 -6.85 16.08
C GLN A 405 -7.65 -8.17 16.63
N GLY A 406 -8.28 -8.77 17.65
CA GLY A 406 -7.80 -10.01 18.27
C GLY A 406 -7.89 -11.26 17.37
N GLY A 407 -8.76 -11.25 16.36
CA GLY A 407 -8.88 -12.35 15.40
C GLY A 407 -7.94 -12.23 14.20
N CYS A 408 -7.30 -11.07 14.00
CA CYS A 408 -6.59 -10.77 12.77
C CYS A 408 -5.17 -11.34 12.77
N LEU A 409 -4.80 -11.95 11.63
CA LEU A 409 -3.44 -12.42 11.36
C LEU A 409 -2.36 -11.37 11.65
N LEU A 410 -2.58 -10.12 11.24
CA LEU A 410 -1.60 -9.03 11.40
C LEU A 410 -1.29 -8.75 12.89
N THR A 411 -2.31 -8.77 13.75
CA THR A 411 -2.15 -8.60 15.20
C THR A 411 -1.45 -9.81 15.82
N LYS A 412 -1.88 -11.03 15.44
CA LYS A 412 -1.27 -12.26 15.95
C LYS A 412 0.22 -12.36 15.61
N ALA A 413 0.60 -11.91 14.41
CA ALA A 413 2.01 -11.86 14.00
C ALA A 413 2.82 -10.89 14.89
N LEU A 414 2.24 -9.73 15.25
CA LEU A 414 2.85 -8.78 16.17
C LEU A 414 2.98 -9.35 17.60
N GLU A 415 1.95 -10.02 18.10
CA GLU A 415 1.94 -10.65 19.43
C GLU A 415 2.96 -11.79 19.55
N SER A 416 3.31 -12.45 18.43
CA SER A 416 4.28 -13.55 18.38
C SER A 416 5.74 -13.11 18.55
N VAL A 417 6.01 -11.80 18.50
CA VAL A 417 7.35 -11.23 18.62
C VAL A 417 7.62 -10.81 20.06
N ASP A 418 8.80 -11.19 20.58
CA ASP A 418 9.29 -10.76 21.89
C ASP A 418 9.86 -9.33 21.80
N TRP A 419 9.00 -8.35 22.03
CA TRP A 419 9.32 -6.92 21.93
C TRP A 419 10.22 -6.42 23.07
N LYS A 420 10.29 -7.17 24.17
CA LYS A 420 11.19 -6.86 25.30
C LYS A 420 12.65 -6.84 24.87
N ARG A 421 13.04 -7.72 23.94
CA ARG A 421 14.41 -7.76 23.37
C ARG A 421 14.77 -6.54 22.53
N TYR A 422 13.76 -5.79 22.10
CA TYR A 422 13.88 -4.62 21.23
C TYR A 422 13.70 -3.29 21.97
N GLY A 423 13.49 -3.32 23.29
CA GLY A 423 13.44 -2.12 24.14
C GLY A 423 12.04 -1.61 24.47
N LEU A 424 10.99 -2.39 24.18
CA LEU A 424 9.62 -2.09 24.62
C LEU A 424 9.25 -2.89 25.87
N GLU A 425 8.31 -2.37 26.65
CA GLU A 425 7.80 -3.08 27.81
C GLU A 425 6.72 -4.08 27.39
N GLN A 426 6.81 -5.32 27.85
CA GLN A 426 5.81 -6.35 27.54
C GLN A 426 5.53 -7.16 28.81
N PRO A 427 4.56 -6.72 29.64
CA PRO A 427 4.19 -7.42 30.86
C PRO A 427 3.72 -8.85 30.53
N GLY A 428 4.36 -9.87 31.10
CA GLY A 428 4.00 -11.28 30.88
C GLY A 428 4.63 -11.95 29.64
N GLY A 429 5.48 -11.27 28.88
CA GLY A 429 6.29 -11.87 27.80
C GLY A 429 5.51 -12.38 26.58
N SER A 430 4.19 -12.23 26.56
CA SER A 430 3.31 -12.57 25.44
C SER A 430 2.19 -11.54 25.33
N GLY A 431 1.76 -11.22 24.11
CA GLY A 431 0.69 -10.24 23.84
C GLY A 431 1.19 -8.88 23.36
N ILE A 432 0.32 -7.88 23.41
CA ILE A 432 0.60 -6.54 22.86
C ILE A 432 1.56 -5.77 23.78
N PRO A 433 2.69 -5.25 23.27
CA PRO A 433 3.63 -4.47 24.07
C PRO A 433 3.04 -3.09 24.45
N LYS A 434 3.66 -2.46 25.44
CA LYS A 434 3.36 -1.11 25.91
C LYS A 434 4.50 -0.16 25.54
N GLY A 435 4.14 1.09 25.26
CA GLY A 435 5.08 2.16 24.98
C GLY A 435 4.56 3.17 23.95
N PRO A 436 5.27 4.29 23.75
CA PRO A 436 4.92 5.34 22.80
C PRO A 436 5.32 4.93 21.37
N VAL A 437 4.73 3.83 20.88
CA VAL A 437 4.98 3.27 19.55
C VAL A 437 3.69 3.12 18.78
N ALA A 438 3.74 3.48 17.50
CA ALA A 438 2.74 3.12 16.51
C ALA A 438 3.37 2.15 15.48
N ILE A 439 2.71 1.02 15.24
CA ILE A 439 3.15 0.02 14.26
C ILE A 439 2.12 -0.06 13.13
N LEU A 440 2.57 0.24 11.93
CA LEU A 440 1.84 0.09 10.68
C LEU A 440 2.19 -1.25 10.03
N ILE A 441 1.16 -2.01 9.65
CA ILE A 441 1.28 -3.29 8.96
C ILE A 441 0.41 -3.23 7.72
N HIS A 442 1.02 -3.34 6.54
CA HIS A 442 0.32 -3.39 5.28
C HIS A 442 0.56 -4.71 4.56
N LEU A 443 -0.54 -5.36 4.18
CA LEU A 443 -0.57 -6.54 3.32
C LEU A 443 -1.16 -6.16 1.96
N ALA A 444 -0.33 -6.16 0.91
CA ALA A 444 -0.77 -6.04 -0.47
C ALA A 444 -0.89 -7.44 -1.10
N SER A 445 -2.04 -7.80 -1.67
CA SER A 445 -2.26 -9.08 -2.35
C SER A 445 -3.33 -8.94 -3.43
N THR A 446 -3.27 -9.77 -4.47
CA THR A 446 -4.36 -9.89 -5.45
C THR A 446 -5.63 -10.47 -4.85
N ASN A 447 -5.49 -11.30 -3.81
CA ASN A 447 -6.60 -11.90 -3.09
C ASN A 447 -6.27 -11.97 -1.60
N VAL A 448 -6.89 -11.11 -0.80
CA VAL A 448 -6.77 -11.12 0.65
C VAL A 448 -7.87 -12.01 1.22
N GLN A 449 -7.48 -13.03 1.98
CA GLN A 449 -8.43 -13.89 2.67
C GLN A 449 -8.91 -13.21 3.96
N PHE A 450 -10.20 -12.89 4.02
CA PHE A 450 -10.81 -12.27 5.19
C PHE A 450 -11.58 -13.30 6.02
N THR A 451 -11.67 -13.07 7.33
CA THR A 451 -12.49 -13.90 8.24
C THR A 451 -13.99 -13.70 8.05
N SER A 452 -14.38 -12.57 7.46
CA SER A 452 -15.77 -12.20 7.18
C SER A 452 -15.86 -11.34 5.93
N GLU A 453 -17.04 -11.32 5.33
CA GLU A 453 -17.40 -10.58 4.12
C GLU A 453 -17.31 -9.06 4.32
N ALA A 454 -17.42 -8.58 5.56
CA ALA A 454 -17.24 -7.17 5.91
C ALA A 454 -15.77 -6.70 5.85
N LYS A 455 -14.81 -7.61 5.63
CA LYS A 455 -13.37 -7.32 5.44
C LYS A 455 -12.71 -6.56 6.61
N GLU A 456 -12.87 -7.08 7.82
CA GLU A 456 -12.35 -6.43 9.03
C GLU A 456 -11.09 -7.09 9.63
N ALA A 457 -10.88 -8.37 9.33
CA ALA A 457 -9.71 -9.12 9.76
C ALA A 457 -9.27 -10.09 8.67
N VAL A 458 -7.95 -10.19 8.51
CA VAL A 458 -7.29 -11.16 7.64
C VAL A 458 -7.26 -12.51 8.35
N SER A 459 -7.65 -13.57 7.63
CA SER A 459 -7.61 -14.95 8.13
C SER A 459 -6.19 -15.46 8.31
N TYR A 460 -6.03 -16.54 9.06
CA TYR A 460 -4.71 -17.11 9.30
C TYR A 460 -4.19 -17.86 8.06
N ASP A 461 -3.01 -17.48 7.59
CA ASP A 461 -2.24 -18.15 6.55
C ASP A 461 -0.77 -18.22 7.00
N GLU A 462 -0.17 -19.40 6.93
CA GLU A 462 1.17 -19.66 7.48
C GLU A 462 2.27 -18.93 6.70
N ASP A 463 2.20 -18.95 5.38
CA ASP A 463 3.19 -18.28 4.51
C ASP A 463 3.19 -16.76 4.74
N VAL A 464 2.00 -16.17 4.87
CA VAL A 464 1.85 -14.74 5.16
C VAL A 464 2.27 -14.42 6.60
N PHE A 465 1.91 -15.26 7.58
CA PHE A 465 2.29 -15.08 8.99
C PHE A 465 3.81 -14.97 9.17
N ASP A 466 4.53 -15.95 8.60
CA ASP A 466 5.99 -16.05 8.72
C ASP A 466 6.70 -14.85 8.11
N GLU A 467 6.18 -14.35 6.99
CA GLU A 467 6.76 -13.19 6.31
C GLU A 467 6.49 -11.89 7.07
N ILE A 468 5.29 -11.73 7.67
CA ILE A 468 5.00 -10.57 8.54
C ILE A 468 5.93 -10.59 9.75
N ARG A 469 6.10 -11.77 10.37
CA ARG A 469 6.99 -11.93 11.53
C ARG A 469 8.44 -11.55 11.17
N LYS A 470 8.94 -11.94 10.01
CA LYS A 470 10.28 -11.55 9.54
C LYS A 470 10.41 -10.03 9.37
N ALA A 471 9.41 -9.38 8.77
CA ALA A 471 9.38 -7.93 8.63
C ALA A 471 9.37 -7.21 9.99
N MET A 472 8.59 -7.72 10.95
CA MET A 472 8.54 -7.18 12.32
C MET A 472 9.88 -7.26 13.06
N LEU A 473 10.58 -8.38 12.93
CA LEU A 473 11.90 -8.56 13.55
C LEU A 473 12.92 -7.57 12.97
N GLU A 474 12.84 -7.27 11.68
CA GLU A 474 13.70 -6.32 10.99
C GLU A 474 13.47 -4.89 11.50
N VAL A 475 12.21 -4.47 11.59
CA VAL A 475 11.82 -3.16 12.14
C VAL A 475 12.16 -3.05 13.63
N GLY A 476 11.97 -4.12 14.41
CA GLY A 476 12.35 -4.17 15.82
C GLY A 476 13.85 -3.98 16.05
N ARG A 477 14.71 -4.50 15.16
CA ARG A 477 16.16 -4.24 15.20
C ARG A 477 16.48 -2.75 14.96
N GLY A 478 15.76 -2.11 14.05
CA GLY A 478 15.86 -0.66 13.81
C GLY A 478 15.57 0.14 15.07
N LEU A 479 14.44 -0.14 15.74
CA LEU A 479 14.08 0.50 17.00
C LEU A 479 15.12 0.28 18.10
N LYS A 480 15.60 -0.96 18.27
CA LYS A 480 16.61 -1.30 19.28
C LYS A 480 17.90 -0.49 19.10
N ASN A 481 18.35 -0.32 17.86
CA ASN A 481 19.55 0.45 17.56
C ASN A 481 19.36 1.93 17.90
N HIS A 482 18.20 2.50 17.55
CA HIS A 482 17.87 3.88 17.91
C HIS A 482 17.80 4.09 19.44
N LEU A 483 17.10 3.21 20.18
CA LEU A 483 17.02 3.29 21.64
C LEU A 483 18.39 3.14 22.30
N LYS A 484 19.25 2.25 21.79
CA LYS A 484 20.61 2.08 22.28
C LYS A 484 21.45 3.34 22.06
N LYS A 485 21.40 3.92 20.85
CA LYS A 485 22.09 5.18 20.52
C LYS A 485 21.60 6.33 21.42
N SER A 486 20.29 6.48 21.56
CA SER A 486 19.67 7.52 22.39
C SER A 486 20.06 7.40 23.88
N SER A 487 20.02 6.18 24.43
CA SER A 487 20.44 5.94 25.82
C SER A 487 21.93 6.21 26.04
N GLN A 488 22.79 5.81 25.10
CA GLN A 488 24.23 6.10 25.15
C GLN A 488 24.51 7.60 25.07
N ARG A 489 23.85 8.33 24.16
CA ARG A 489 23.95 9.80 24.06
C ARG A 489 23.51 10.48 25.36
N LYS A 490 22.39 10.06 25.94
CA LYS A 490 21.87 10.62 27.20
C LYS A 490 22.86 10.43 28.37
N LYS A 491 23.36 9.20 28.57
CA LYS A 491 24.34 8.91 29.63
C LYS A 491 25.66 9.67 29.43
N ALA A 492 26.11 9.81 28.18
CA ALA A 492 27.32 10.54 27.86
C ALA A 492 27.16 12.05 28.13
N LYS A 493 26.00 12.62 27.78
CA LYS A 493 25.65 14.02 28.07
C LYS A 493 25.53 14.28 29.57
N GLU A 494 24.82 13.43 30.31
CA GLU A 494 24.70 13.52 31.77
C GLU A 494 26.08 13.45 32.44
N LYS A 495 26.96 12.53 31.98
CA LYS A 495 28.34 12.44 32.47
C LYS A 495 29.12 13.72 32.17
N PHE A 496 28.99 14.27 30.96
CA PHE A 496 29.68 15.50 30.56
C PHE A 496 29.23 16.72 31.37
N GLU A 497 27.92 16.91 31.54
CA GLU A 497 27.35 17.98 32.37
C GLU A 497 27.80 17.85 33.82
N LEU A 498 27.76 16.64 34.38
CA LEU A 498 28.17 16.38 35.75
C LEU A 498 29.67 16.62 35.96
N VAL A 499 30.51 16.24 35.00
CA VAL A 499 31.96 16.56 35.01
C VAL A 499 32.17 18.07 34.93
N ASN A 500 31.50 18.78 34.03
CA ASN A 500 31.67 20.24 33.91
C ASN A 500 31.20 21.03 35.13
N ILE A 501 30.25 20.51 35.92
CA ILE A 501 29.80 21.15 37.15
C ILE A 501 30.72 20.80 38.32
N ILE A 502 31.06 19.51 38.49
CA ILE A 502 31.77 19.04 39.69
C ILE A 502 33.27 19.36 39.61
N LEU A 503 33.90 19.20 38.45
CA LEU A 503 35.36 19.31 38.33
C LEU A 503 35.87 20.72 38.66
N PRO A 504 35.25 21.82 38.17
CA PRO A 504 35.64 23.18 38.56
C PRO A 504 35.41 23.48 40.03
N GLU A 505 34.33 22.97 40.63
CA GLU A 505 34.07 23.15 42.07
C GLU A 505 35.11 22.42 42.94
N ILE A 506 35.54 21.21 42.54
CA ILE A 506 36.64 20.49 43.21
C ILE A 506 37.96 21.26 43.03
N SER A 507 38.22 21.76 41.82
CA SER A 507 39.43 22.54 41.51
C SER A 507 39.52 23.78 42.39
N ARG A 508 38.46 24.59 42.43
CA ARG A 508 38.38 25.82 43.23
C ARG A 508 38.60 25.54 44.71
N LYS A 509 37.83 24.61 45.29
CA LYS A 509 37.94 24.27 46.73
C LYS A 509 39.29 23.70 47.11
N SER A 510 39.89 22.87 46.26
CA SER A 510 41.22 22.29 46.52
C SER A 510 42.33 23.35 46.41
N SER A 511 42.19 24.27 45.46
CA SER A 511 43.11 25.39 45.25
C SER A 511 43.05 26.39 46.39
N GLU A 512 41.86 26.71 46.90
CA GLU A 512 41.65 27.52 48.11
C GLU A 512 42.30 26.87 49.35
N LEU A 513 42.06 25.57 49.57
CA LEU A 513 42.59 24.83 50.73
C LEU A 513 44.12 24.77 50.75
N LEU A 514 44.74 24.69 49.57
CA LEU A 514 46.19 24.58 49.41
C LEU A 514 46.86 25.93 49.08
N SER A 515 46.08 27.01 48.92
CA SER A 515 46.55 28.33 48.48
C SER A 515 47.40 28.27 47.20
N ARG A 516 46.91 27.55 46.18
CA ARG A 516 47.57 27.41 44.86
C ARG A 516 46.67 27.90 43.74
N GLU A 517 47.24 28.15 42.56
CA GLU A 517 46.47 28.47 41.36
C GLU A 517 45.66 27.25 40.87
N GLU A 518 44.52 27.52 40.25
CA GLU A 518 43.65 26.47 39.70
C GLU A 518 44.37 25.72 38.55
N PRO A 519 44.46 24.38 38.62
CA PRO A 519 45.05 23.59 37.54
C PRO A 519 44.19 23.61 36.27
N ASP A 520 44.83 23.51 35.10
CA ASP A 520 44.12 23.28 33.84
C ASP A 520 43.37 21.95 33.87
N LEU A 521 42.05 22.02 33.71
CA LEU A 521 41.13 20.90 33.80
C LEU A 521 40.98 20.15 32.48
N ALA A 522 41.38 20.73 31.34
CA ALA A 522 41.20 20.13 30.02
C ALA A 522 41.82 18.72 29.90
N PRO A 523 43.03 18.43 30.43
CA PRO A 523 43.62 17.09 30.37
C PRO A 523 42.84 16.06 31.22
N VAL A 524 42.31 16.49 32.37
CA VAL A 524 41.58 15.62 33.30
C VAL A 524 40.20 15.29 32.76
N ILE A 525 39.50 16.28 32.18
CA ILE A 525 38.22 16.08 31.48
C ILE A 525 38.41 15.06 30.35
N THR A 526 39.47 15.21 29.56
CA THR A 526 39.83 14.29 28.47
C THR A 526 40.07 12.87 29.01
N GLN A 527 40.80 12.70 30.11
CA GLN A 527 41.04 11.38 30.71
C GLN A 527 39.77 10.71 31.27
N ILE A 528 38.87 11.48 31.90
CA ILE A 528 37.61 10.95 32.44
C ILE A 528 36.68 10.49 31.31
N MET A 529 36.67 11.22 30.20
CA MET A 529 35.82 10.91 29.06
C MET A 529 36.36 9.73 28.25
N ASN A 530 37.67 9.68 27.96
CA ASN A 530 38.38 8.63 27.24
C ASN A 530 37.59 8.03 26.05
N ALA A 531 36.91 8.88 25.30
CA ALA A 531 36.05 8.48 24.19
C ALA A 531 36.05 9.56 23.11
N VAL A 532 35.73 9.15 21.88
CA VAL A 532 35.53 10.08 20.76
C VAL A 532 34.05 10.36 20.66
N PHE A 533 33.67 11.63 20.64
CA PHE A 533 32.29 12.07 20.49
C PHE A 533 32.01 12.36 19.04
N LEU A 534 30.82 11.97 18.60
CA LEU A 534 30.30 12.35 17.31
C LEU A 534 28.96 13.06 17.53
N GLU A 535 28.91 14.30 17.08
CA GLU A 535 27.68 15.09 16.97
C GLU A 535 27.30 15.17 15.51
N GLU A 536 26.02 14.93 15.22
CA GLU A 536 25.47 15.05 13.87
C GLU A 536 24.35 16.09 13.92
N GLU A 537 24.37 17.01 12.98
CA GLU A 537 23.29 17.95 12.75
C GLU A 537 22.83 17.86 11.30
N LEU A 538 21.52 17.77 11.14
CA LEU A 538 20.85 17.76 9.84
C LEU A 538 20.12 19.09 9.70
N SER A 539 20.45 19.82 8.64
CA SER A 539 19.82 21.11 8.33
C SER A 539 19.34 21.13 6.88
N TRP A 540 18.33 21.95 6.61
CA TRP A 540 17.80 22.15 5.27
C TRP A 540 18.20 23.53 4.75
N ASP A 541 18.99 23.57 3.68
CA ASP A 541 19.33 24.82 3.00
C ASP A 541 18.20 25.21 2.05
N LYS A 542 17.45 26.25 2.42
CA LYS A 542 16.30 26.76 1.65
C LYS A 542 16.69 27.39 0.32
N GLU A 543 17.89 27.94 0.20
CA GLU A 543 18.33 28.63 -1.02
C GLU A 543 18.79 27.64 -2.08
N LYS A 544 19.56 26.63 -1.66
CA LYS A 544 20.12 25.61 -2.58
C LYS A 544 19.23 24.38 -2.76
N LYS A 545 18.16 24.25 -1.96
CA LYS A 545 17.29 23.06 -1.88
C LYS A 545 18.11 21.79 -1.62
N LEU A 546 19.07 21.89 -0.71
CA LEU A 546 19.95 20.79 -0.32
C LEU A 546 19.66 20.38 1.12
N ALA A 547 19.60 19.08 1.35
CA ALA A 547 19.62 18.54 2.71
C ALA A 547 21.08 18.41 3.14
N MET A 548 21.49 19.20 4.13
CA MET A 548 22.86 19.31 4.63
C MET A 548 23.03 18.47 5.90
N CYS A 549 24.16 17.76 5.99
CA CYS A 549 24.57 17.05 7.20
C CYS A 549 25.96 17.48 7.59
N SER A 550 26.08 17.96 8.82
CA SER A 550 27.34 18.29 9.49
C SER A 550 27.61 17.26 10.58
N ILE A 551 28.76 16.62 10.49
CA ILE A 551 29.24 15.61 11.44
C ILE A 551 30.49 16.17 12.11
N THR A 552 30.41 16.44 13.40
CA THR A 552 31.54 16.94 14.20
C THR A 552 32.08 15.82 15.08
N LEU A 553 33.35 15.47 14.88
CA LEU A 553 34.04 14.50 15.72
C LEU A 553 34.97 15.20 16.70
N HIS A 554 34.85 14.89 17.99
CA HIS A 554 35.73 15.39 19.04
C HIS A 554 36.51 14.25 19.67
N ASN A 555 37.84 14.29 19.64
CA ASN A 555 38.66 13.27 20.27
C ASN A 555 38.98 13.62 21.74
N TYR A 556 38.20 13.09 22.68
CA TYR A 556 38.51 13.18 24.11
C TYR A 556 39.28 11.94 24.62
N THR A 557 40.16 11.35 23.82
CA THR A 557 41.06 10.27 24.27
C THR A 557 42.48 10.80 24.44
N ALA A 558 43.25 10.18 25.35
CA ALA A 558 44.65 10.58 25.61
C ALA A 558 45.63 10.26 24.46
N ARG A 559 45.17 9.62 23.37
CA ARG A 559 46.01 9.25 22.22
C ARG A 559 45.40 9.74 20.92
N ALA A 560 46.24 9.98 19.93
CA ALA A 560 45.76 10.25 18.59
C ALA A 560 45.08 9.00 18.00
N ARG A 561 43.98 9.19 17.29
CA ARG A 561 43.16 8.09 16.73
C ARG A 561 42.89 8.35 15.25
N ALA A 562 42.95 7.31 14.44
CA ALA A 562 42.54 7.35 13.04
C ALA A 562 41.25 6.55 12.87
N TYR A 563 40.24 7.17 12.22
CA TYR A 563 38.96 6.55 11.95
C TYR A 563 38.59 6.66 10.47
N THR A 564 37.79 5.70 10.00
CA THR A 564 37.00 5.87 8.78
C THR A 564 35.55 5.98 9.21
N ILE A 565 34.91 7.11 8.87
CA ILE A 565 33.51 7.36 9.16
C ILE A 565 32.71 7.02 7.93
N LEU A 566 31.58 6.35 8.13
CA LEU A 566 30.67 6.02 7.06
C LEU A 566 29.29 6.53 7.40
N SER A 567 28.64 7.14 6.43
CA SER A 567 27.31 7.67 6.59
C SER A 567 26.38 6.96 5.61
N LYS A 568 25.25 6.49 6.12
CA LYS A 568 24.15 6.06 5.27
C LYS A 568 23.48 7.29 4.66
N TRP A 569 23.22 7.29 3.37
CA TRP A 569 22.50 8.38 2.71
C TRP A 569 21.39 7.81 1.80
N PRO A 570 20.27 8.54 1.64
CA PRO A 570 19.13 8.09 0.84
C PRO A 570 19.44 8.11 -0.66
N GLU A 571 19.89 6.98 -1.21
CA GLU A 571 20.15 6.78 -2.64
C GLU A 571 18.90 6.24 -3.36
N GLY A 572 18.39 6.97 -4.37
CA GLY A 572 17.26 6.59 -5.23
C GLY A 572 17.37 7.22 -6.64
N ASP A 573 16.41 6.93 -7.53
CA ASP A 573 16.43 7.30 -8.98
C ASP A 573 16.30 8.81 -9.29
N GLY A 574 16.67 9.68 -8.35
CA GLY A 574 16.68 11.13 -8.48
C GLY A 574 17.45 11.86 -7.38
N THR A 575 18.13 11.15 -6.48
CA THR A 575 18.94 11.76 -5.41
C THR A 575 20.42 11.68 -5.74
N ALA A 576 21.12 12.82 -5.63
CA ALA A 576 22.56 12.90 -5.91
C ALA A 576 23.27 13.72 -4.83
N MET A 577 24.43 13.25 -4.41
CA MET A 577 25.31 13.94 -3.47
C MET A 577 26.00 15.10 -4.21
N SER A 578 25.43 16.30 -4.11
CA SER A 578 25.83 17.47 -4.90
C SER A 578 26.85 18.36 -4.19
N TYR A 579 26.89 18.33 -2.86
CA TYR A 579 27.82 19.10 -2.05
C TYR A 579 28.64 18.17 -1.16
N ASN A 580 29.96 18.13 -1.35
CA ASN A 580 30.84 17.30 -0.53
C ASN A 580 32.28 17.85 -0.56
N PRO A 581 32.57 18.93 0.19
CA PRO A 581 33.89 19.56 0.22
C PRO A 581 34.98 18.65 0.80
N THR A 582 34.60 17.66 1.63
CA THR A 582 35.53 16.75 2.32
C THR A 582 35.85 15.48 1.54
N GLY A 583 35.22 15.28 0.36
CA GLY A 583 35.48 14.15 -0.52
C GLY A 583 34.94 12.81 0.02
N GLY A 584 35.73 11.73 -0.11
CA GLY A 584 35.30 10.38 0.28
C GLY A 584 34.90 9.50 -0.91
N ARG A 585 34.52 8.25 -0.62
CA ARG A 585 34.24 7.23 -1.63
C ARG A 585 32.94 6.50 -1.32
N LYS A 586 32.17 6.20 -2.36
CA LYS A 586 31.03 5.28 -2.29
C LYS A 586 31.54 3.87 -2.00
N GLU A 587 30.99 3.21 -1.00
CA GLU A 587 31.44 1.86 -0.62
C GLU A 587 30.45 0.76 -1.03
N THR A 588 29.15 1.01 -0.85
CA THR A 588 28.01 0.19 -1.29
C THR A 588 26.82 1.11 -1.59
N ARG A 589 25.73 0.58 -2.16
CA ARG A 589 24.50 1.37 -2.37
C ARG A 589 24.02 2.00 -1.06
N GLY A 590 23.88 3.33 -1.06
CA GLY A 590 23.42 4.13 0.08
C GLY A 590 24.45 4.33 1.19
N LEU A 591 25.74 4.03 0.98
CA LEU A 591 26.79 4.17 2.00
C LEU A 591 28.01 4.93 1.45
N TRP A 592 28.36 6.04 2.12
CA TRP A 592 29.50 6.88 1.76
C TRP A 592 30.55 6.88 2.87
N ALA A 593 31.83 6.77 2.51
CA ALA A 593 32.94 6.63 3.46
C ALA A 593 33.94 7.78 3.35
N TRP A 594 34.31 8.36 4.49
CA TRP A 594 35.39 9.33 4.67
C TRP A 594 36.51 8.72 5.50
N ARG A 595 37.72 8.75 4.97
CA ARG A 595 38.92 8.41 5.73
C ARG A 595 39.43 9.70 6.39
N LEU A 596 39.39 9.74 7.71
CA LEU A 596 39.86 10.90 8.46
C LEU A 596 41.36 10.85 8.64
N ASP A 597 41.96 12.04 8.66
CA ASP A 597 43.31 12.22 9.18
C ASP A 597 43.34 11.91 10.68
N THR A 598 44.55 11.72 11.20
CA THR A 598 44.73 11.31 12.59
C THR A 598 44.23 12.42 13.52
N LEU A 599 43.15 12.15 14.26
CA LEU A 599 42.57 13.06 15.25
C LEU A 599 43.46 13.09 16.49
N ASN A 600 44.09 14.22 16.77
CA ASN A 600 44.88 14.42 17.98
C ASN A 600 43.98 14.60 19.23
N PRO A 601 44.46 14.28 20.44
CA PRO A 601 43.72 14.54 21.68
C PRO A 601 43.25 16.00 21.77
N GLY A 602 41.98 16.23 22.13
CA GLY A 602 41.39 17.56 22.27
C GLY A 602 41.05 18.28 20.97
N THR A 603 41.33 17.69 19.80
CA THR A 603 40.99 18.30 18.50
C THR A 603 39.62 17.84 18.00
N SER A 604 39.00 18.68 17.17
CA SER A 604 37.77 18.36 16.46
C SER A 604 37.97 18.36 14.95
N THR A 605 37.14 17.59 14.25
CA THR A 605 37.08 17.58 12.78
C THR A 605 35.63 17.65 12.35
N LEU A 606 35.35 18.53 11.40
CA LEU A 606 34.03 18.75 10.82
C LEU A 606 33.96 18.10 9.43
N LEU A 607 32.99 17.23 9.22
CA LEU A 607 32.63 16.65 7.93
C LEU A 607 31.28 17.21 7.50
N GLU A 608 31.22 17.82 6.32
CA GLU A 608 29.97 18.33 5.77
C GLU A 608 29.69 17.72 4.40
N PHE A 609 28.43 17.37 4.17
CA PHE A 609 27.93 17.00 2.85
C PHE A 609 26.45 17.36 2.68
N GLY A 610 26.03 17.58 1.43
CA GLY A 610 24.70 17.95 1.03
C GLY A 610 24.17 17.11 -0.12
N ILE A 611 22.90 16.74 -0.01
CA ILE A 611 22.19 15.87 -0.95
C ILE A 611 21.12 16.68 -1.69
N SER A 612 21.07 16.52 -3.00
CA SER A 612 20.06 17.08 -3.90
C SER A 612 18.98 16.04 -4.22
N GLY A 613 17.77 16.50 -4.54
CA GLY A 613 16.64 15.66 -4.93
C GLY A 613 15.71 15.23 -3.79
N LEU A 614 15.95 15.70 -2.57
CA LEU A 614 15.07 15.50 -1.41
C LEU A 614 14.20 16.74 -1.17
N SER A 615 13.06 16.59 -0.50
CA SER A 615 12.24 17.70 0.01
C SER A 615 12.48 17.95 1.51
N ASN A 616 12.17 19.16 1.99
CA ASN A 616 12.33 19.53 3.40
C ASN A 616 11.66 18.51 4.34
N GLY A 617 12.43 17.95 5.27
CA GLY A 617 11.96 16.95 6.24
C GLY A 617 11.98 15.47 5.78
N GLU A 618 12.47 15.15 4.59
CA GLU A 618 12.62 13.74 4.16
C GLU A 618 13.79 13.02 4.86
N TRP A 619 14.83 13.77 5.24
CA TRP A 619 16.05 13.26 5.83
C TRP A 619 16.28 13.85 7.22
N ASN A 620 15.79 13.13 8.23
CA ASN A 620 15.77 13.59 9.63
C ASN A 620 16.75 12.84 10.53
N GLU A 621 17.29 11.72 10.06
CA GLU A 621 18.29 10.94 10.79
C GLU A 621 19.20 10.23 9.78
N THR A 622 20.44 10.06 10.20
CA THR A 622 21.49 9.41 9.42
C THR A 622 22.16 8.36 10.27
N ASP A 623 22.26 7.14 9.74
CA ASP A 623 23.05 6.12 10.42
C ASP A 623 24.54 6.34 10.11
N ILE A 624 25.27 6.78 11.14
CA ILE A 624 26.73 6.89 11.09
C ILE A 624 27.38 5.63 11.66
N PHE A 625 28.27 5.06 10.87
CA PHE A 625 29.12 3.94 11.21
C PHE A 625 30.59 4.38 11.27
N PHE A 626 31.42 3.63 11.99
CA PHE A 626 32.85 3.87 11.99
C PHE A 626 33.66 2.58 11.89
N ARG A 627 34.86 2.70 11.32
CA ARG A 627 35.95 1.71 11.40
C ARG A 627 37.14 2.32 12.12
N GLY A 628 37.66 1.60 13.11
CA GLY A 628 38.83 2.00 13.88
C GLY A 628 38.89 1.32 15.24
N ASN A 629 39.98 1.58 15.95
CA ASN A 629 40.20 1.06 17.30
C ASN A 629 39.65 2.02 18.36
N GLY A 630 38.81 1.49 19.25
CA GLY A 630 38.08 2.26 20.28
C GLY A 630 36.59 2.36 19.96
N GLU A 631 35.84 2.99 20.86
CA GLU A 631 34.42 3.29 20.67
C GLU A 631 34.24 4.77 20.34
N ILE A 632 33.35 5.07 19.38
CA ILE A 632 32.86 6.42 19.13
C ILE A 632 31.45 6.51 19.69
N ILE A 633 31.21 7.46 20.59
CA ILE A 633 29.90 7.73 21.15
C ILE A 633 29.10 8.50 20.10
N GLY A 634 27.96 7.93 19.68
CA GLY A 634 27.09 8.51 18.64
C GLY A 634 27.18 7.83 17.28
N ALA A 635 28.14 6.92 17.08
CA ALA A 635 28.30 6.11 15.86
C ALA A 635 28.34 4.61 16.16
N THR A 636 27.97 3.78 15.19
CA THR A 636 27.97 2.32 15.36
C THR A 636 29.24 1.71 14.77
N LYS A 637 29.94 0.84 15.50
CA LYS A 637 31.07 0.11 14.92
C LYS A 637 30.56 -0.77 13.80
N MET A 638 31.14 -0.64 12.61
CA MET A 638 30.69 -1.40 11.45
C MET A 638 31.15 -2.85 11.54
N ASP A 639 30.25 -3.80 11.27
CA ASP A 639 30.54 -5.23 11.21
C ASP A 639 30.95 -5.61 9.77
N GLU A 640 32.18 -6.10 9.61
CA GLU A 640 32.74 -6.46 8.30
C GLU A 640 31.97 -7.61 7.63
N LYS A 641 31.38 -8.54 8.41
CA LYS A 641 30.64 -9.68 7.84
C LYS A 641 29.34 -9.25 7.18
N LEU A 642 28.60 -8.34 7.82
CA LEU A 642 27.33 -7.79 7.31
C LEU A 642 27.55 -6.99 6.01
N LEU A 643 28.64 -6.24 5.93
CA LEU A 643 28.99 -5.50 4.73
C LEU A 643 29.33 -6.43 3.56
N GLU A 644 30.04 -7.53 3.84
CA GLU A 644 30.41 -8.51 2.82
C GLU A 644 29.17 -9.26 2.29
N GLU A 645 28.19 -9.54 3.15
CA GLU A 645 26.88 -10.06 2.76
C GLU A 645 26.09 -9.06 1.90
N GLN A 646 26.10 -7.78 2.26
CA GLN A 646 25.46 -6.71 1.46
C GLN A 646 26.11 -6.55 0.08
N ARG A 647 27.45 -6.59 0.00
CA ARG A 647 28.17 -6.59 -1.28
C ARG A 647 27.84 -7.81 -2.13
N LYS A 648 27.74 -9.00 -1.51
CA LYS A 648 27.35 -10.23 -2.21
C LYS A 648 25.92 -10.17 -2.73
N THR A 649 24.99 -9.63 -1.94
CA THR A 649 23.59 -9.47 -2.37
C THR A 649 23.46 -8.42 -3.48
N GLU A 650 24.18 -7.30 -3.39
CA GLU A 650 24.21 -6.28 -4.45
C GLU A 650 24.84 -6.83 -5.74
N ALA A 651 25.95 -7.57 -5.65
CA ALA A 651 26.58 -8.23 -6.80
C ALA A 651 25.65 -9.27 -7.45
N LEU A 652 24.92 -10.03 -6.63
CA LEU A 652 23.92 -10.99 -7.12
C LEU A 652 22.76 -10.26 -7.83
N GLU A 653 22.28 -9.15 -7.25
CA GLU A 653 21.18 -8.35 -7.81
C GLU A 653 21.60 -7.70 -9.13
N ALA A 654 22.80 -7.13 -9.20
CA ALA A 654 23.37 -6.60 -10.44
C ALA A 654 23.53 -7.68 -11.51
N ALA A 655 23.99 -8.88 -11.13
CA ALA A 655 24.08 -10.02 -12.05
C ALA A 655 22.70 -10.48 -12.55
N MET A 656 21.69 -10.50 -11.68
CA MET A 656 20.31 -10.83 -12.06
C MET A 656 19.69 -9.77 -12.97
N GLU A 657 19.95 -8.48 -12.72
CA GLU A 657 19.54 -7.36 -13.57
C GLU A 657 20.21 -7.45 -14.95
N GLU A 658 21.48 -7.80 -15.01
CA GLU A 658 22.21 -7.97 -16.27
C GLU A 658 21.71 -9.18 -17.06
N VAL A 659 21.40 -10.30 -16.38
CA VAL A 659 20.74 -11.46 -17.00
C VAL A 659 19.36 -11.07 -17.52
N ARG A 660 18.57 -10.30 -16.75
CA ARG A 660 17.25 -9.81 -17.18
C ARG A 660 17.35 -8.90 -18.39
N LYS A 661 18.30 -7.96 -18.41
CA LYS A 661 18.57 -7.10 -19.58
C LYS A 661 19.00 -7.91 -20.80
N ARG A 662 19.85 -8.92 -20.63
CA ARG A 662 20.24 -9.83 -21.73
C ARG A 662 19.06 -10.65 -22.26
N GLU A 663 18.16 -11.10 -21.38
CA GLU A 663 16.93 -11.79 -21.77
C GLU A 663 15.97 -10.84 -22.50
N ASP A 664 15.79 -9.62 -22.01
CA ASP A 664 14.97 -8.59 -22.64
C ASP A 664 15.55 -8.18 -24.00
N ASP A 665 16.86 -7.99 -24.12
CA ASP A 665 17.55 -7.73 -25.39
C ASP A 665 17.43 -8.91 -26.36
N ALA A 666 17.49 -10.15 -25.88
CA ALA A 666 17.28 -11.33 -26.70
C ALA A 666 15.83 -11.46 -27.20
N VAL A 667 14.86 -11.02 -26.39
CA VAL A 667 13.44 -10.94 -26.76
C VAL A 667 13.21 -9.81 -27.75
N ILE A 668 13.81 -8.64 -27.55
CA ILE A 668 13.74 -7.49 -28.46
C ILE A 668 14.38 -7.85 -29.81
N ARG A 669 15.54 -8.52 -29.83
CA ARG A 669 16.16 -9.01 -31.08
C ARG A 669 15.28 -10.03 -31.79
N LYS A 670 14.66 -10.96 -31.07
CA LYS A 670 13.69 -11.90 -31.67
C LYS A 670 12.45 -11.20 -32.22
N LEU A 671 11.97 -10.14 -31.56
CA LEU A 671 10.85 -9.33 -32.04
C LEU A 671 11.26 -8.48 -33.26
N ALA A 672 12.48 -7.95 -33.30
CA ALA A 672 13.03 -7.21 -34.43
C ALA A 672 13.19 -8.08 -35.67
N VAL A 673 13.78 -9.29 -35.53
CA VAL A 673 13.86 -10.28 -36.62
C VAL A 673 12.47 -10.66 -37.12
N ARG A 674 11.51 -10.84 -36.22
CA ARG A 674 10.12 -11.14 -36.59
C ARG A 674 9.42 -9.95 -37.26
N ALA A 675 9.76 -8.72 -36.91
CA ALA A 675 9.27 -7.51 -37.57
C ALA A 675 9.88 -7.34 -38.96
N GLU A 676 11.15 -7.69 -39.16
CA GLU A 676 11.81 -7.76 -40.47
C GLU A 676 11.24 -8.87 -41.36
N GLU A 677 10.92 -10.04 -40.79
CA GLU A 677 10.19 -11.12 -41.48
C GLU A 677 8.77 -10.68 -41.88
N ILE A 678 8.07 -9.92 -41.04
CA ILE A 678 6.74 -9.38 -41.37
C ILE A 678 6.85 -8.29 -42.44
N ALA A 679 7.89 -7.44 -42.38
CA ALA A 679 8.15 -6.41 -43.38
C ALA A 679 8.50 -7.02 -44.75
N SER A 680 9.27 -8.11 -44.78
CA SER A 680 9.60 -8.80 -46.05
C SER A 680 8.39 -9.51 -46.67
N VAL A 681 7.44 -9.99 -45.86
CA VAL A 681 6.16 -10.56 -46.34
C VAL A 681 5.19 -9.48 -46.85
N LEU A 682 5.30 -8.24 -46.36
CA LEU A 682 4.49 -7.11 -46.85
C LEU A 682 5.00 -6.53 -48.19
N VAL A 683 6.23 -6.86 -48.61
CA VAL A 683 6.84 -6.38 -49.87
C VAL A 683 6.43 -7.23 -51.10
N THR A 684 5.71 -8.35 -50.92
CA THR A 684 5.35 -9.26 -52.04
C THR A 684 4.00 -9.01 -52.72
N TYR A 685 3.41 -7.81 -52.59
CA TYR A 685 2.26 -7.40 -53.41
C TYR A 685 2.68 -6.33 -54.43
N PRO A 686 2.54 -6.56 -55.75
CA PRO A 686 2.90 -5.56 -56.74
C PRO A 686 1.88 -4.40 -56.72
N PRO A 687 2.33 -3.14 -56.89
CA PRO A 687 1.42 -2.00 -56.98
C PRO A 687 0.73 -1.99 -58.34
N LYS A 688 -0.59 -1.78 -58.34
CA LYS A 688 -1.36 -1.46 -59.54
C LYS A 688 -0.94 -0.08 -60.07
N GLU A 689 -0.95 0.01 -61.40
CA GLU A 689 -0.39 1.05 -62.24
C GLU A 689 -0.83 2.49 -61.90
N THR A 690 0.14 3.36 -62.16
CA THR A 690 0.20 4.82 -62.15
C THR A 690 -0.92 5.53 -62.92
N ARG A 691 -1.47 6.58 -62.30
CA ARG A 691 -1.90 7.79 -63.02
C ARG A 691 -1.05 8.98 -62.55
N THR A 692 -0.39 9.55 -63.55
CA THR A 692 0.38 10.79 -63.71
C THR A 692 0.13 11.93 -62.72
N GLU A 693 1.25 12.39 -62.15
CA GLU A 693 1.72 13.78 -62.02
C GLU A 693 0.69 14.90 -61.76
N GLU A 694 0.72 15.44 -60.54
CA GLU A 694 0.67 16.89 -60.33
C GLU A 694 1.67 17.29 -59.24
N THR A 695 2.64 18.09 -59.65
CA THR A 695 3.73 18.67 -58.87
C THR A 695 3.22 19.83 -58.01
N LEU A 696 3.43 19.76 -56.69
CA LEU A 696 3.35 20.92 -55.79
C LEU A 696 4.63 21.77 -55.91
N PRO A 697 4.56 23.09 -56.17
CA PRO A 697 5.74 23.94 -56.16
C PRO A 697 6.09 24.36 -54.72
N LYS A 698 7.38 24.49 -54.45
CA LYS A 698 7.92 25.10 -53.23
C LYS A 698 8.32 26.55 -53.49
N THR A 699 8.17 27.33 -52.42
CA THR A 699 8.82 28.60 -52.05
C THR A 699 8.41 29.91 -52.74
N GLY A 700 7.82 30.80 -51.93
CA GLY A 700 8.43 32.10 -51.61
C GLY A 700 7.95 33.32 -52.39
N ALA A 701 7.73 34.40 -51.63
CA ALA A 701 7.63 35.81 -52.00
C ALA A 701 6.23 36.37 -52.37
N GLU A 702 5.77 37.24 -51.46
CA GLU A 702 5.34 38.61 -51.72
C GLU A 702 4.01 38.91 -52.45
N TRP A 703 3.17 39.63 -51.70
CA TRP A 703 2.42 40.83 -52.08
C TRP A 703 0.92 40.75 -52.41
N PHE A 704 0.25 41.76 -51.85
CA PHE A 704 -1.15 42.17 -51.96
C PHE A 704 -1.54 42.53 -53.39
N GLY A 705 -2.82 42.32 -53.74
CA GLY A 705 -3.42 42.97 -54.90
C GLY A 705 -4.72 42.32 -55.37
N LEU A 706 -5.84 42.84 -54.85
CA LEU A 706 -7.17 42.65 -55.41
C LEU A 706 -7.29 43.45 -56.72
N GLU A 707 -7.74 42.81 -57.80
CA GLU A 707 -8.46 43.31 -58.98
C GLU A 707 -8.76 42.03 -59.80
N GLY A 708 -9.97 41.69 -60.26
CA GLY A 708 -11.04 42.52 -60.81
C GLY A 708 -11.18 42.19 -62.30
N ASP A 709 -12.32 41.59 -62.67
CA ASP A 709 -12.95 41.51 -64.00
C ASP A 709 -12.70 40.33 -64.98
N ASP A 710 -13.86 39.77 -65.37
CA ASP A 710 -14.35 39.39 -66.71
C ASP A 710 -13.68 38.26 -67.52
N GLN A 711 -14.30 37.06 -67.51
CA GLN A 711 -15.24 36.57 -68.55
C GLN A 711 -15.74 35.14 -68.27
#